data_AF-A0A535SRC5-F1
#
_entry.id   AF-A0A535SRC5-F1
#
_cell.length_a   1.000
_cell.length_b   1.000
_cell.length_c   1.000
_cell.angle_alpha   90.00
_cell.angle_beta   90.00
_cell.angle_gamma   90.00
#
_symmetry.space_group_name_H-M   'P 1'
#
loop_
_entity.id
_entity.type
_entity.pdbx_description
1 polymer ?
#
loop_
_entity_poly.entity_id
_entity_poly.type
_entity_poly.pdbx_seq_one_letter_code
_entity_poly.pdbx_strand_id
1 'polypeptide(L)'
;MKRLIRLAAVAALSIGWQVAAVPATQAAGGPSQSSRAASSSCHLGNGVQHVINIVFDNTHFTRDNPNVPSDLEQMPHLLNFLQSNGTLLTNEHTPLISHTATDILTALTGVYGDQMGVPVSNSFRYFNPNGSTNLGVSFAYWTDPLFDPTTSAPTDTQPNMLTAAGKNAPAPWVPFTRAGCNVGGAGTANIELENIATDIPTVFGAGSPEAQEVTSNPTQAFNDFVGIAVHCAQGNALCSNANNGRADLLKDEPGGYTGFNGLFGHKYVAPALGGITTVDGATPITGFPGFDGMSAKNTLGYVAAMQEHGVPVTYAYISDAHDKHPTGPAYGPGQAGYVAALKSYDDAFAAFFGRLASDGINKSNTLFTVTADEGDHFAGVQQTGCDGVTTPCVYGTNQIGEVNTNMAGLLATEQGVTTPFTVHSDDAPAVYITGNPAHDAAVTRTFERATGALTAVNPYTGNTENPTRAIADPAEMKLLHMITADPARTPTFTWFANPDYFLFAGARNCNSPCVSINPGFAWNHGTIGTDINVTWLGLVGPDVRNLGATHDIWTDHSDIRPTILALTGLQDDYAHAGRPITEVMTETRQDLNRLAAIYKQINAPVGQLALDSAAFATNAIKSNSAGDQTYLNADNTIQSWTSRRDALAAQMIALLDFTAPGGSTQHNDRNVNDLINAGQSLLDEVHAAAG
;
A
#
# COMPACT_ATOMS: atom_id res chain seq x y z
N MET A 1 6.07 -8.87 -9.18
CA MET A 1 6.01 -9.96 -8.16
C MET A 1 5.26 -11.26 -8.54
N LYS A 2 4.55 -11.36 -9.67
CA LYS A 2 3.90 -12.63 -10.13
C LYS A 2 4.88 -13.79 -10.45
N ARG A 3 6.21 -13.60 -10.38
CA ARG A 3 7.24 -14.66 -10.55
C ARG A 3 7.74 -15.30 -9.26
N LEU A 4 7.66 -14.65 -8.10
CA LEU A 4 8.08 -15.24 -6.82
C LEU A 4 6.95 -16.02 -6.14
N ILE A 5 5.68 -15.64 -6.36
CA ILE A 5 4.52 -16.45 -5.94
C ILE A 5 4.42 -17.76 -6.75
N ARG A 6 4.95 -17.79 -7.99
CA ARG A 6 5.02 -19.02 -8.80
C ARG A 6 6.00 -20.07 -8.27
N LEU A 7 6.84 -19.76 -7.27
CA LEU A 7 7.71 -20.74 -6.62
C LEU A 7 7.15 -21.28 -5.29
N ALA A 8 6.08 -20.69 -4.74
CA ALA A 8 5.29 -21.29 -3.66
C ALA A 8 4.11 -22.14 -4.18
N ALA A 9 3.73 -21.99 -5.46
CA ALA A 9 2.68 -22.76 -6.12
C ALA A 9 3.25 -23.67 -7.23
N VAL A 10 4.05 -24.67 -6.86
CA VAL A 10 4.41 -25.77 -7.78
C VAL A 10 3.45 -26.95 -7.56
N ALA A 11 2.61 -27.16 -8.59
CA ALA A 11 1.98 -28.41 -9.01
C ALA A 11 0.81 -28.99 -8.20
N ALA A 12 -0.41 -28.90 -8.76
CA ALA A 12 -1.26 -30.09 -8.95
C ALA A 12 -2.26 -29.86 -10.09
N LEU A 13 -2.06 -30.62 -11.18
CA LEU A 13 -2.98 -30.74 -12.29
C LEU A 13 -4.34 -31.29 -11.84
N SER A 14 -5.39 -30.72 -12.40
CA SER A 14 -6.78 -31.18 -12.33
C SER A 14 -6.98 -32.49 -13.11
N ILE A 15 -7.49 -33.52 -12.45
CA ILE A 15 -8.15 -34.67 -13.10
C ILE A 15 -9.48 -34.87 -12.38
N GLY A 16 -10.57 -34.54 -13.08
CA GLY A 16 -11.93 -34.63 -12.57
C GLY A 16 -12.49 -36.04 -12.57
N TRP A 17 -13.34 -36.35 -11.59
CA TRP A 17 -14.27 -37.47 -11.65
C TRP A 17 -15.64 -37.03 -11.14
N GLN A 18 -16.65 -37.27 -11.98
CA GLN A 18 -18.07 -37.15 -11.70
C GLN A 18 -18.53 -38.29 -10.80
N VAL A 19 -19.39 -38.00 -9.82
CA VAL A 19 -20.44 -38.94 -9.38
C VAL A 19 -21.70 -38.14 -9.08
N ALA A 20 -22.79 -38.50 -9.75
CA ALA A 20 -24.13 -37.98 -9.54
C ALA A 20 -24.89 -38.82 -8.50
N ALA A 21 -25.68 -38.18 -7.62
CA ALA A 21 -27.09 -38.53 -7.32
C ALA A 21 -27.73 -37.66 -6.20
N VAL A 22 -28.59 -36.74 -6.64
CA VAL A 22 -29.94 -36.25 -6.20
C VAL A 22 -30.64 -36.87 -4.95
N PRO A 23 -31.75 -36.29 -4.42
CA PRO A 23 -31.91 -35.12 -3.51
C PRO A 23 -32.64 -35.48 -2.18
N ALA A 24 -32.75 -34.53 -1.23
CA ALA A 24 -33.86 -34.54 -0.25
C ALA A 24 -34.21 -33.16 0.33
N THR A 25 -35.41 -32.69 -0.04
CA THR A 25 -36.44 -31.99 0.76
C THR A 25 -36.15 -30.62 1.42
N GLN A 26 -36.90 -29.63 0.91
CA GLN A 26 -37.28 -28.38 1.56
C GLN A 26 -37.94 -28.62 2.94
N ALA A 27 -37.68 -27.70 3.87
CA ALA A 27 -38.64 -27.29 4.88
C ALA A 27 -38.59 -25.76 5.03
N ALA A 28 -39.71 -25.12 4.68
CA ALA A 28 -39.98 -23.72 4.95
C ALA A 28 -40.27 -23.51 6.44
N GLY A 29 -39.83 -22.38 7.01
CA GLY A 29 -40.13 -22.04 8.39
C GLY A 29 -39.76 -20.62 8.81
N GLY A 30 -40.69 -19.67 8.57
CA GLY A 30 -40.99 -18.54 9.47
C GLY A 30 -40.07 -17.30 9.48
N PRO A 31 -40.63 -16.09 9.68
CA PRO A 31 -39.84 -14.86 9.70
C PRO A 31 -38.99 -14.81 10.98
N SER A 32 -37.67 -14.76 10.81
CA SER A 32 -36.74 -14.43 11.88
C SER A 32 -37.07 -13.03 12.39
N GLN A 33 -37.47 -12.95 13.65
CA GLN A 33 -37.61 -11.70 14.38
C GLN A 33 -36.24 -11.01 14.39
N SER A 34 -36.19 -9.78 13.89
CA SER A 34 -35.05 -8.87 14.04
C SER A 34 -34.64 -8.82 15.51
N SER A 35 -33.58 -9.53 15.88
CA SER A 35 -32.90 -9.32 17.14
C SER A 35 -32.28 -7.94 17.08
N ARG A 36 -32.94 -6.96 17.70
CA ARG A 36 -32.33 -5.67 18.01
C ARG A 36 -30.97 -5.95 18.64
N ALA A 37 -29.93 -5.47 17.97
CA ALA A 37 -28.54 -5.58 18.38
C ALA A 37 -28.40 -5.27 19.88
N ALA A 38 -27.63 -6.10 20.58
CA ALA A 38 -27.16 -5.78 21.91
C ALA A 38 -26.51 -4.39 21.89
N SER A 39 -26.81 -3.58 22.90
CA SER A 39 -26.45 -2.18 23.04
C SER A 39 -24.98 -1.83 22.72
N SER A 40 -24.80 -1.03 21.67
CA SER A 40 -23.95 0.18 21.55
C SER A 40 -22.80 0.40 22.58
N SER A 41 -21.77 -0.45 22.59
CA SER A 41 -20.50 -0.16 23.30
C SER A 41 -19.47 0.61 22.47
N CYS A 42 -19.67 0.72 21.16
CA CYS A 42 -18.78 1.45 20.27
C CYS A 42 -19.01 2.96 20.45
N HIS A 43 -17.95 3.67 20.82
CA HIS A 43 -17.97 5.10 21.11
C HIS A 43 -17.04 5.85 20.16
N LEU A 44 -17.60 6.35 19.06
CA LEU A 44 -16.93 7.28 18.16
C LEU A 44 -17.49 8.69 18.37
N GLY A 45 -16.65 9.69 18.14
CA GLY A 45 -16.98 11.11 18.23
C GLY A 45 -17.68 11.66 16.98
N ASN A 46 -18.00 12.96 17.03
CA ASN A 46 -18.34 13.77 15.85
C ASN A 46 -19.53 13.26 15.02
N GLY A 47 -20.45 12.55 15.66
CA GLY A 47 -21.63 11.97 14.98
C GLY A 47 -21.32 10.75 14.10
N VAL A 48 -20.07 10.27 14.08
CA VAL A 48 -19.68 9.04 13.40
C VAL A 48 -20.17 7.83 14.21
N GLN A 49 -20.72 6.84 13.52
CA GLN A 49 -21.14 5.55 14.07
C GLN A 49 -20.46 4.39 13.34
N HIS A 50 -20.09 4.60 12.08
CA HIS A 50 -19.43 3.63 11.22
C HIS A 50 -18.21 4.25 10.54
N VAL A 51 -17.19 3.44 10.29
CA VAL A 51 -16.02 3.79 9.48
C VAL A 51 -15.87 2.74 8.40
N ILE A 52 -15.81 3.18 7.15
CA ILE A 52 -15.59 2.34 5.98
C ILE A 52 -14.38 2.89 5.24
N ASN A 53 -13.25 2.20 5.36
CA ASN A 53 -12.02 2.49 4.63
C ASN A 53 -11.88 1.48 3.49
N ILE A 54 -11.79 1.99 2.26
CA ILE A 54 -11.64 1.20 1.05
C ILE A 54 -10.40 1.69 0.32
N VAL A 55 -9.48 0.79 0.06
CA VAL A 55 -8.31 1.02 -0.76
C VAL A 55 -8.45 0.20 -2.03
N PHE A 56 -8.33 0.84 -3.19
CA PHE A 56 -8.16 0.12 -4.45
C PHE A 56 -6.68 -0.14 -4.68
N ASP A 57 -6.38 -1.28 -5.27
CA ASP A 57 -5.16 -1.47 -6.06
C ASP A 57 -5.28 -0.59 -7.30
N ASN A 58 -4.28 0.26 -7.53
CA ASN A 58 -4.03 0.90 -8.82
C ASN A 58 -5.33 1.39 -9.50
N THR A 59 -5.92 2.47 -9.00
CA THR A 59 -7.16 3.03 -9.58
C THR A 59 -6.98 4.51 -9.82
N HIS A 60 -7.18 4.93 -11.06
CA HIS A 60 -6.79 6.26 -11.50
C HIS A 60 -7.94 7.28 -11.49
N PHE A 61 -7.66 8.44 -10.89
CA PHE A 61 -8.47 9.65 -11.09
C PHE A 61 -8.16 10.31 -12.44
N THR A 62 -6.88 10.31 -12.83
CA THR A 62 -6.39 10.88 -14.09
C THR A 62 -6.62 9.93 -15.26
N ARG A 63 -6.58 10.44 -16.48
CA ARG A 63 -6.78 9.65 -17.70
C ARG A 63 -5.44 9.18 -18.25
N ASP A 64 -5.22 7.87 -18.31
CA ASP A 64 -4.04 7.26 -18.94
C ASP A 64 -3.99 7.49 -20.45
N ASN A 65 -5.17 7.53 -21.08
CA ASN A 65 -5.34 7.98 -22.45
C ASN A 65 -6.32 9.16 -22.45
N PRO A 66 -5.97 10.35 -22.96
CA PRO A 66 -6.82 11.54 -22.93
C PRO A 66 -8.19 11.34 -23.61
N ASN A 67 -8.31 10.37 -24.53
CA ASN A 67 -9.58 10.05 -25.21
C ASN A 67 -10.45 9.03 -24.46
N VAL A 68 -9.92 8.34 -23.45
CA VAL A 68 -10.63 7.35 -22.65
C VAL A 68 -10.90 7.96 -21.26
N PRO A 69 -12.12 7.86 -20.71
CA PRO A 69 -12.38 8.32 -19.36
C PRO A 69 -11.52 7.57 -18.32
N SER A 70 -11.18 8.20 -17.20
CA SER A 70 -10.42 7.57 -16.12
C SER A 70 -11.22 6.47 -15.42
N ASP A 71 -10.59 5.71 -14.52
CA ASP A 71 -11.29 4.66 -13.76
C ASP A 71 -12.47 5.21 -12.99
N LEU A 72 -12.25 6.31 -12.27
CA LEU A 72 -13.32 6.95 -11.51
C LEU A 72 -14.42 7.55 -12.40
N GLU A 73 -14.08 8.10 -13.58
CA GLU A 73 -15.11 8.57 -14.53
C GLU A 73 -15.98 7.41 -15.07
N GLN A 74 -15.43 6.20 -15.15
CA GLN A 74 -16.15 4.98 -15.54
C GLN A 74 -16.87 4.29 -14.36
N MET A 75 -16.67 4.77 -13.13
CA MET A 75 -17.39 4.38 -11.92
C MET A 75 -18.25 5.53 -11.35
N PRO A 76 -19.23 6.05 -12.12
CA PRO A 76 -20.00 7.22 -11.74
C PRO A 76 -20.77 7.10 -10.42
N HIS A 77 -21.16 5.90 -9.95
CA HIS A 77 -21.82 5.78 -8.65
C HIS A 77 -20.88 6.12 -7.50
N LEU A 78 -19.62 5.69 -7.57
CA LEU A 78 -18.59 6.07 -6.59
C LEU A 78 -18.20 7.54 -6.75
N LEU A 79 -17.82 7.96 -7.96
CA LEU A 79 -17.34 9.32 -8.21
C LEU A 79 -18.38 10.37 -7.81
N ASN A 80 -19.64 10.21 -8.21
CA ASN A 80 -20.70 11.14 -7.82
C ASN A 80 -20.97 11.10 -6.31
N PHE A 81 -20.85 9.93 -5.66
CA PHE A 81 -21.00 9.83 -4.22
C PHE A 81 -19.92 10.65 -3.50
N LEU A 82 -18.66 10.53 -3.91
CA LEU A 82 -17.56 11.30 -3.31
C LEU A 82 -17.73 12.81 -3.54
N GLN A 83 -17.96 13.22 -4.79
CA GLN A 83 -18.06 14.64 -5.17
C GLN A 83 -19.30 15.33 -4.63
N SER A 84 -20.44 14.63 -4.52
CA SER A 84 -21.70 15.26 -4.10
C SER A 84 -21.87 15.31 -2.59
N ASN A 85 -21.09 14.53 -1.83
CA ASN A 85 -21.33 14.33 -0.40
C ASN A 85 -20.14 14.70 0.50
N GLY A 86 -18.96 14.99 -0.06
CA GLY A 86 -17.78 15.30 0.73
C GLY A 86 -16.68 15.96 -0.11
N THR A 87 -15.44 15.54 0.13
CA THR A 87 -14.27 16.08 -0.57
C THR A 87 -13.53 14.94 -1.28
N LEU A 88 -13.19 15.16 -2.55
CA LEU A 88 -12.29 14.32 -3.32
C LEU A 88 -10.99 15.11 -3.55
N LEU A 89 -9.94 14.76 -2.82
CA LEU A 89 -8.59 15.28 -3.01
C LEU A 89 -7.95 14.58 -4.20
N THR A 90 -7.41 15.35 -5.14
CA THR A 90 -6.82 14.85 -6.40
C THR A 90 -5.33 15.16 -6.49
N ASN A 91 -4.74 15.48 -5.34
CA ASN A 91 -3.34 15.83 -5.14
C ASN A 91 -2.82 15.09 -3.89
N GLU A 92 -3.25 13.83 -3.79
CA GLU A 92 -2.80 12.85 -2.79
C GLU A 92 -1.56 12.16 -3.34
N HIS A 93 -0.64 11.76 -2.46
CA HIS A 93 0.60 11.13 -2.88
C HIS A 93 0.94 9.87 -2.08
N THR A 94 1.71 8.99 -2.71
CA THR A 94 2.20 7.74 -2.12
C THR A 94 3.52 7.97 -1.36
N PRO A 95 3.91 7.05 -0.44
CA PRO A 95 5.29 6.97 0.03
C PRO A 95 6.21 6.41 -1.07
N LEU A 96 7.50 6.24 -0.78
CA LEU A 96 8.45 5.55 -1.67
C LEU A 96 8.97 4.27 -1.02
N ILE A 97 9.15 3.18 -1.77
CA ILE A 97 8.81 2.99 -3.19
C ILE A 97 7.29 2.70 -3.26
N SER A 98 6.56 3.34 -4.17
CA SER A 98 5.11 3.15 -4.31
C SER A 98 4.81 1.67 -4.60
N HIS A 99 4.21 0.97 -3.64
CA HIS A 99 3.82 -0.43 -3.75
C HIS A 99 2.70 -0.73 -2.76
N THR A 100 1.69 -1.48 -3.20
CA THR A 100 0.54 -1.95 -2.41
C THR A 100 0.77 -2.08 -0.90
N ALA A 101 1.74 -2.90 -0.47
CA ALA A 101 2.02 -3.15 0.94
C ALA A 101 2.53 -1.89 1.65
N THR A 102 3.58 -1.23 1.12
CA THR A 102 4.15 -0.03 1.75
C THR A 102 3.09 1.06 1.84
N ASP A 103 2.29 1.22 0.80
CA ASP A 103 1.40 2.35 0.66
C ASP A 103 0.14 2.18 1.53
N ILE A 104 -0.45 0.98 1.53
CA ILE A 104 -1.53 0.62 2.47
C ILE A 104 -1.03 0.75 3.91
N LEU A 105 0.15 0.22 4.23
CA LEU A 105 0.65 0.26 5.60
C LEU A 105 1.00 1.68 6.05
N THR A 106 1.45 2.56 5.16
CA THR A 106 1.60 3.99 5.47
C THR A 106 0.24 4.65 5.73
N ALA A 107 -0.80 4.33 4.95
CA ALA A 107 -2.17 4.80 5.22
C ALA A 107 -2.74 4.26 6.54
N LEU A 108 -2.41 3.02 6.91
CA LEU A 108 -2.87 2.36 8.14
C LEU A 108 -2.11 2.77 9.40
N THR A 109 -0.87 3.24 9.29
CA THR A 109 -0.03 3.61 10.43
C THR A 109 0.19 5.11 10.56
N GLY A 110 -0.05 5.87 9.49
CA GLY A 110 0.28 7.30 9.45
C GLY A 110 1.79 7.58 9.52
N VAL A 111 2.66 6.59 9.31
CA VAL A 111 4.13 6.74 9.27
C VAL A 111 4.72 6.06 8.03
N TYR A 112 5.95 6.44 7.67
CA TYR A 112 6.65 5.87 6.52
C TYR A 112 7.42 4.59 6.86
N GLY A 113 7.96 3.94 5.83
CA GLY A 113 8.59 2.62 5.92
C GLY A 113 9.74 2.50 6.94
N ASP A 114 10.49 3.57 7.17
CA ASP A 114 11.52 3.64 8.21
C ASP A 114 10.99 3.47 9.65
N GLN A 115 9.76 3.91 9.90
CA GLN A 115 9.13 3.88 11.21
C GLN A 115 8.19 2.69 11.44
N MET A 116 7.69 2.06 10.38
CA MET A 116 6.84 0.87 10.48
C MET A 116 7.52 -0.45 10.07
N GLY A 117 8.70 -0.40 9.43
CA GLY A 117 9.55 -1.57 9.19
C GLY A 117 9.43 -2.24 7.82
N VAL A 118 8.60 -1.68 6.94
CA VAL A 118 8.42 -2.08 5.54
C VAL A 118 8.95 -0.94 4.67
N PRO A 119 10.24 -0.96 4.29
CA PRO A 119 10.94 0.26 3.87
C PRO A 119 10.82 0.63 2.40
N VAL A 120 10.47 -0.33 1.54
CA VAL A 120 10.62 -0.15 0.09
C VAL A 120 9.44 -0.69 -0.70
N SER A 121 9.07 -1.96 -0.62
CA SER A 121 8.07 -2.53 -1.55
C SER A 121 7.29 -3.69 -0.90
N ASN A 122 6.37 -4.29 -1.67
CA ASN A 122 5.69 -5.57 -1.44
C ASN A 122 6.64 -6.72 -1.05
N SER A 123 7.91 -6.64 -1.45
CA SER A 123 8.99 -7.47 -0.90
C SER A 123 10.32 -6.74 -0.95
N PHE A 124 11.30 -7.24 -0.21
CA PHE A 124 12.65 -6.69 -0.16
C PHE A 124 13.66 -7.82 -0.01
N ARG A 125 14.95 -7.51 0.06
CA ARG A 125 15.97 -8.47 0.48
C ARG A 125 16.61 -8.02 1.78
N TYR A 126 17.17 -8.98 2.51
CA TYR A 126 17.98 -8.69 3.68
C TYR A 126 19.32 -9.43 3.60
N PHE A 127 20.37 -8.80 4.12
CA PHE A 127 21.72 -9.36 4.14
C PHE A 127 21.88 -10.43 5.22
N ASN A 128 22.40 -11.58 4.81
CA ASN A 128 22.88 -12.62 5.70
C ASN A 128 24.29 -12.25 6.23
N PRO A 129 24.73 -12.77 7.39
CA PRO A 129 26.08 -12.52 7.92
C PRO A 129 27.24 -12.90 6.99
N ASN A 130 27.01 -13.78 6.01
CA ASN A 130 28.01 -14.18 5.01
C ASN A 130 28.05 -13.25 3.77
N GLY A 131 27.26 -12.18 3.75
CA GLY A 131 27.18 -11.22 2.65
C GLY A 131 26.28 -11.64 1.47
N SER A 132 25.66 -12.82 1.51
CA SER A 132 24.54 -13.16 0.62
C SER A 132 23.25 -12.47 1.09
N THR A 133 22.16 -12.63 0.33
CA THR A 133 20.85 -12.08 0.70
C THR A 133 19.75 -13.11 0.56
N ASN A 134 18.72 -12.99 1.40
CA ASN A 134 17.48 -13.74 1.29
C ASN A 134 16.30 -12.80 0.98
N LEU A 135 15.11 -13.36 0.77
CA LEU A 135 13.89 -12.61 0.44
C LEU A 135 13.11 -12.28 1.72
N GLY A 136 12.70 -11.03 1.90
CA GLY A 136 11.64 -10.66 2.85
C GLY A 136 10.37 -10.31 2.07
N VAL A 137 9.21 -10.75 2.54
CA VAL A 137 7.90 -10.39 1.98
C VAL A 137 7.14 -9.56 2.98
N SER A 138 6.59 -8.44 2.53
CA SER A 138 5.94 -7.45 3.39
C SER A 138 4.53 -7.86 3.81
N PHE A 139 3.88 -8.74 3.05
CA PHE A 139 2.56 -9.31 3.33
C PHE A 139 2.66 -10.45 4.35
N ALA A 140 2.41 -10.12 5.62
CA ALA A 140 2.39 -11.04 6.75
C ALA A 140 1.53 -10.46 7.87
N TYR A 141 0.93 -11.31 8.71
CA TYR A 141 0.08 -10.81 9.79
C TYR A 141 0.81 -9.78 10.67
N TRP A 142 0.10 -8.80 11.23
CA TRP A 142 0.69 -7.65 11.94
C TRP A 142 1.75 -7.96 12.99
N THR A 143 1.67 -9.14 13.62
CA THR A 143 2.59 -9.58 14.69
C THR A 143 3.52 -10.71 14.28
N ASP A 144 3.52 -11.05 13.00
CA ASP A 144 4.39 -12.07 12.48
C ASP A 144 5.85 -11.64 12.54
N PRO A 145 6.77 -12.61 12.72
CA PRO A 145 8.17 -12.37 12.37
C PRO A 145 8.28 -12.04 10.88
N LEU A 146 9.46 -11.59 10.44
CA LEU A 146 9.74 -11.48 9.01
C LEU A 146 9.30 -12.75 8.25
N PHE A 147 8.48 -12.57 7.21
CA PHE A 147 8.09 -13.66 6.32
C PHE A 147 9.11 -13.82 5.18
N ASP A 148 9.77 -14.97 5.15
CA ASP A 148 10.68 -15.38 4.07
C ASP A 148 10.24 -16.73 3.51
N PRO A 149 9.62 -16.79 2.31
CA PRO A 149 9.16 -18.03 1.74
C PRO A 149 10.30 -18.89 1.16
N THR A 150 11.53 -18.39 1.15
CA THR A 150 12.70 -19.08 0.57
C THR A 150 13.54 -19.84 1.59
N THR A 151 13.31 -19.62 2.89
CA THR A 151 13.97 -20.35 3.97
C THR A 151 13.08 -20.53 5.18
N SER A 152 13.13 -21.71 5.81
CA SER A 152 12.45 -21.99 7.07
C SER A 152 13.17 -21.44 8.31
N ALA A 153 14.37 -20.86 8.13
CA ALA A 153 15.18 -20.27 9.20
C ALA A 153 15.82 -18.96 8.72
N PRO A 154 15.03 -17.86 8.66
CA PRO A 154 15.54 -16.53 8.33
C PRO A 154 16.62 -16.08 9.33
N THR A 155 17.61 -15.32 8.87
CA THR A 155 18.62 -14.74 9.79
C THR A 155 18.14 -13.45 10.43
N ASP A 156 17.22 -12.74 9.77
CA ASP A 156 16.44 -11.67 10.41
C ASP A 156 15.29 -12.32 11.18
N THR A 157 15.30 -12.15 12.50
CA THR A 157 14.28 -12.67 13.43
C THR A 157 13.44 -11.56 14.04
N GLN A 158 13.53 -10.33 13.52
CA GLN A 158 12.72 -9.20 13.96
C GLN A 158 11.28 -9.34 13.42
N PRO A 159 10.31 -8.63 14.02
CA PRO A 159 8.97 -8.51 13.47
C PRO A 159 8.98 -8.04 12.01
N ASN A 160 7.98 -8.43 11.24
CA ASN A 160 7.76 -7.86 9.90
C ASN A 160 7.49 -6.35 10.03
N MET A 161 6.55 -5.98 10.90
CA MET A 161 6.23 -4.61 11.29
C MET A 161 7.20 -4.08 12.36
N LEU A 162 8.43 -3.75 11.95
CA LEU A 162 9.54 -3.33 12.81
C LEU A 162 9.64 -1.82 12.98
N THR A 163 9.31 -1.31 14.16
CA THR A 163 9.48 0.12 14.46
C THR A 163 10.93 0.55 14.62
N ALA A 164 11.18 1.86 14.49
CA ALA A 164 12.46 2.50 14.82
C ALA A 164 12.98 2.18 16.25
N ALA A 165 12.08 1.82 17.18
CA ALA A 165 12.43 1.42 18.54
C ALA A 165 12.79 -0.07 18.69
N GLY A 166 12.80 -0.84 17.60
CA GLY A 166 13.07 -2.28 17.62
C GLY A 166 11.92 -3.12 18.16
N LYS A 167 10.68 -2.62 18.03
CA LYS A 167 9.44 -3.21 18.56
C LYS A 167 8.44 -3.49 17.45
N ASN A 168 7.48 -4.39 17.68
CA ASN A 168 6.34 -4.54 16.78
C ASN A 168 5.56 -3.21 16.69
N ALA A 169 5.14 -2.82 15.49
CA ALA A 169 4.33 -1.61 15.32
C ALA A 169 2.99 -1.70 16.07
N PRO A 170 2.49 -0.60 16.65
CA PRO A 170 1.13 -0.52 17.18
C PRO A 170 0.10 -0.83 16.10
N ALA A 171 -0.95 -1.58 16.42
CA ALA A 171 -1.88 -2.07 15.42
C ALA A 171 -3.03 -1.09 15.10
N PRO A 172 -3.47 -0.99 13.83
CA PRO A 172 -4.39 0.06 13.41
C PRO A 172 -5.79 -0.07 14.01
N TRP A 173 -6.18 -1.27 14.45
CA TRP A 173 -7.48 -1.51 15.06
C TRP A 173 -7.57 -1.10 16.54
N VAL A 174 -6.44 -0.85 17.21
CA VAL A 174 -6.38 -0.69 18.67
C VAL A 174 -7.17 0.52 19.19
N PRO A 175 -7.09 1.73 18.60
CA PRO A 175 -7.90 2.85 19.08
C PRO A 175 -9.41 2.54 19.03
N PHE A 176 -9.85 1.82 18.00
CA PHE A 176 -11.26 1.46 17.81
C PHE A 176 -11.71 0.36 18.77
N THR A 177 -10.93 -0.71 18.95
CA THR A 177 -11.30 -1.80 19.86
C THR A 177 -11.29 -1.36 21.33
N ARG A 178 -10.38 -0.45 21.71
CA ARG A 178 -10.40 0.23 23.01
C ARG A 178 -11.60 1.15 23.18
N ALA A 179 -12.07 1.77 22.11
CA ALA A 179 -13.31 2.55 22.07
C ALA A 179 -14.58 1.66 22.03
N GLY A 180 -14.44 0.33 22.12
CA GLY A 180 -15.56 -0.60 22.19
C GLY A 180 -16.13 -1.02 20.82
N CYS A 181 -15.42 -0.72 19.73
CA CYS A 181 -15.81 -1.04 18.36
C CYS A 181 -15.09 -2.29 17.85
N ASN A 182 -15.82 -3.23 17.24
CA ASN A 182 -15.17 -4.30 16.47
C ASN A 182 -14.64 -3.73 15.14
N VAL A 183 -13.50 -4.24 14.68
CA VAL A 183 -12.83 -3.83 13.44
C VAL A 183 -12.71 -5.03 12.51
N GLY A 184 -13.15 -4.89 11.26
CA GLY A 184 -13.07 -5.92 10.22
C GLY A 184 -12.03 -5.58 9.17
N GLY A 185 -11.36 -6.61 8.65
CA GLY A 185 -10.42 -6.54 7.53
C GLY A 185 -10.86 -7.48 6.39
N ALA A 186 -10.78 -6.99 5.15
CA ALA A 186 -11.05 -7.78 3.95
C ALA A 186 -10.08 -7.44 2.82
N GLY A 187 -9.06 -8.28 2.65
CA GLY A 187 -7.97 -8.12 1.68
C GLY A 187 -6.95 -7.01 2.00
N THR A 188 -7.03 -6.34 3.15
CA THR A 188 -6.16 -5.23 3.54
C THR A 188 -4.86 -5.72 4.18
N ALA A 189 -3.73 -5.22 3.67
CA ALA A 189 -2.38 -5.62 4.09
C ALA A 189 -2.20 -5.67 5.62
N ASN A 190 -1.66 -6.79 6.09
CA ASN A 190 -1.29 -7.13 7.46
C ASN A 190 -2.38 -7.05 8.55
N ILE A 191 -3.61 -6.58 8.26
CA ILE A 191 -4.73 -6.58 9.23
C ILE A 191 -5.18 -8.02 9.49
N GLU A 192 -5.33 -8.80 8.43
CA GLU A 192 -5.64 -10.23 8.48
C GLU A 192 -4.40 -11.09 8.20
N LEU A 193 -4.59 -12.41 8.20
CA LEU A 193 -3.56 -13.35 7.77
C LEU A 193 -3.41 -13.26 6.24
N GLU A 194 -2.18 -13.25 5.76
CA GLU A 194 -1.79 -13.09 4.36
C GLU A 194 -1.08 -14.32 3.78
N ASN A 195 -0.56 -15.18 4.65
CA ASN A 195 0.09 -16.42 4.28
C ASN A 195 -0.26 -17.56 5.25
N ILE A 196 0.00 -18.80 4.82
CA ILE A 196 -0.27 -19.99 5.63
C ILE A 196 0.96 -20.52 6.37
N ALA A 197 2.12 -19.92 6.14
CA ALA A 197 3.41 -20.44 6.58
C ALA A 197 3.78 -19.96 7.99
N THR A 198 3.71 -18.66 8.23
CA THR A 198 4.05 -18.02 9.50
C THR A 198 2.80 -17.56 10.24
N ASP A 199 1.79 -17.04 9.55
CA ASP A 199 0.63 -16.43 10.23
C ASP A 199 -0.20 -17.46 11.00
N ILE A 200 -0.40 -18.64 10.42
CA ILE A 200 -1.16 -19.73 11.04
C ILE A 200 -0.51 -20.18 12.36
N PRO A 201 0.79 -20.52 12.40
CA PRO A 201 1.43 -20.83 13.67
C PRO A 201 1.53 -19.62 14.62
N THR A 202 1.57 -18.37 14.14
CA THR A 202 1.53 -17.17 15.00
C THR A 202 0.19 -17.05 15.74
N VAL A 203 -0.93 -17.16 15.02
CA VAL A 203 -2.27 -16.90 15.57
C VAL A 203 -2.89 -18.13 16.23
N PHE A 204 -2.80 -19.29 15.58
CA PHE A 204 -3.43 -20.53 16.05
C PHE A 204 -2.47 -21.43 16.83
N GLY A 205 -1.16 -21.27 16.64
CA GLY A 205 -0.13 -22.14 17.18
C GLY A 205 0.23 -23.29 16.22
N ALA A 206 1.50 -23.68 16.19
CA ALA A 206 2.03 -24.68 15.24
C ALA A 206 1.44 -26.11 15.38
N GLY A 207 0.80 -26.42 16.51
CA GLY A 207 0.15 -27.72 16.75
C GLY A 207 -1.37 -27.72 16.54
N SER A 208 -1.93 -26.61 16.06
CA SER A 208 -3.38 -26.40 15.93
C SER A 208 -4.02 -27.25 14.82
N PRO A 209 -5.35 -27.48 14.85
CA PRO A 209 -6.08 -28.03 13.70
C PRO A 209 -5.87 -27.23 12.41
N GLU A 210 -5.78 -25.91 12.51
CA GLU A 210 -5.53 -25.01 11.39
C GLU A 210 -4.15 -25.31 10.75
N ALA A 211 -3.10 -25.48 11.56
CA ALA A 211 -1.77 -25.90 11.07
C ALA A 211 -1.76 -27.32 10.46
N GLN A 212 -2.63 -28.22 10.93
CA GLN A 212 -2.79 -29.56 10.33
C GLN A 212 -3.48 -29.47 8.96
N GLU A 213 -4.41 -28.53 8.78
CA GLU A 213 -5.03 -28.27 7.48
C GLU A 213 -4.02 -27.71 6.48
N VAL A 214 -3.14 -26.78 6.91
CA VAL A 214 -2.02 -26.30 6.07
C VAL A 214 -1.19 -27.47 5.54
N THR A 215 -0.89 -28.46 6.39
CA THR A 215 -0.09 -29.63 6.01
C THR A 215 -0.85 -30.58 5.08
N SER A 216 -2.15 -30.76 5.28
CA SER A 216 -2.95 -31.76 4.57
C SER A 216 -3.59 -31.24 3.27
N ASN A 217 -3.97 -29.96 3.23
CA ASN A 217 -4.58 -29.30 2.09
C ASN A 217 -4.28 -27.78 2.12
N PRO A 218 -3.07 -27.36 1.70
CA PRO A 218 -2.65 -25.96 1.78
C PRO A 218 -3.54 -25.01 0.96
N THR A 219 -4.11 -25.47 -0.15
CA THR A 219 -5.05 -24.66 -0.95
C THR A 219 -6.35 -24.38 -0.18
N GLN A 220 -6.92 -25.37 0.51
CA GLN A 220 -8.08 -25.13 1.36
C GLN A 220 -7.72 -24.23 2.53
N ALA A 221 -6.59 -24.48 3.19
CA ALA A 221 -6.15 -23.66 4.32
C ALA A 221 -6.00 -22.18 3.92
N PHE A 222 -5.48 -21.91 2.72
CA PHE A 222 -5.42 -20.54 2.20
C PHE A 222 -6.82 -19.92 2.07
N ASN A 223 -7.76 -20.62 1.41
CA ASN A 223 -9.14 -20.13 1.26
C ASN A 223 -9.87 -19.97 2.60
N ASP A 224 -9.51 -20.77 3.60
CA ASP A 224 -10.18 -20.80 4.88
C ASP A 224 -9.68 -19.74 5.86
N PHE A 225 -8.37 -19.47 5.86
CA PHE A 225 -7.72 -18.70 6.93
C PHE A 225 -7.15 -17.34 6.51
N VAL A 226 -6.87 -17.13 5.22
CA VAL A 226 -6.25 -15.90 4.71
C VAL A 226 -7.31 -14.88 4.32
N GLY A 227 -6.96 -13.60 4.40
CA GLY A 227 -7.63 -12.52 3.66
C GLY A 227 -8.85 -11.90 4.34
N ILE A 228 -9.32 -12.43 5.47
CA ILE A 228 -10.50 -11.92 6.19
C ILE A 228 -10.23 -11.99 7.71
N ALA A 229 -10.51 -10.91 8.44
CA ALA A 229 -10.44 -10.92 9.91
C ALA A 229 -11.49 -10.02 10.57
N VAL A 230 -11.76 -10.28 11.85
CA VAL A 230 -12.47 -9.37 12.75
C VAL A 230 -11.71 -9.30 14.08
N HIS A 231 -11.20 -8.12 14.42
CA HIS A 231 -10.62 -7.80 15.72
C HIS A 231 -11.71 -7.23 16.61
N CYS A 232 -12.06 -7.94 17.68
CA CYS A 232 -13.18 -7.54 18.52
C CYS A 232 -12.76 -6.61 19.66
N ALA A 233 -13.67 -5.70 20.01
CA ALA A 233 -13.66 -5.04 21.30
C ALA A 233 -13.65 -6.06 22.45
N GLN A 234 -13.06 -5.67 23.57
CA GLN A 234 -12.85 -6.56 24.71
C GLN A 234 -14.16 -7.21 25.18
N GLY A 235 -14.18 -8.55 25.24
CA GLY A 235 -15.34 -9.31 25.70
C GLY A 235 -16.52 -9.37 24.72
N ASN A 236 -16.40 -8.86 23.50
CA ASN A 236 -17.47 -8.96 22.52
C ASN A 236 -17.75 -10.42 22.13
N ALA A 237 -19.04 -10.79 22.09
CA ALA A 237 -19.47 -12.17 21.85
C ALA A 237 -19.15 -12.68 20.45
N LEU A 238 -18.96 -11.79 19.47
CA LEU A 238 -18.62 -12.15 18.09
C LEU A 238 -17.31 -12.95 18.04
N CYS A 239 -16.25 -12.52 18.74
CA CYS A 239 -14.98 -13.23 18.84
C CYS A 239 -14.89 -14.12 20.10
N SER A 240 -16.01 -14.72 20.51
CA SER A 240 -16.01 -15.67 21.63
C SER A 240 -15.41 -17.02 21.24
N ASN A 241 -15.00 -17.83 22.22
CA ASN A 241 -14.51 -19.20 21.98
C ASN A 241 -15.52 -20.07 21.22
N ALA A 242 -16.83 -19.81 21.37
CA ALA A 242 -17.87 -20.55 20.65
C ALA A 242 -17.83 -20.33 19.13
N ASN A 243 -17.36 -19.15 18.70
CA ASN A 243 -17.15 -18.81 17.30
C ASN A 243 -15.71 -19.07 16.82
N ASN A 244 -14.93 -19.81 17.62
CA ASN A 244 -13.50 -20.04 17.40
C ASN A 244 -12.62 -18.77 17.52
N GLY A 245 -13.04 -17.82 18.36
CA GLY A 245 -12.20 -16.68 18.73
C GLY A 245 -10.81 -17.09 19.23
N ARG A 246 -9.79 -16.32 18.86
CA ARG A 246 -8.41 -16.44 19.34
C ARG A 246 -8.00 -15.17 20.04
N ALA A 247 -7.08 -15.29 21.00
CA ALA A 247 -6.51 -14.11 21.63
C ALA A 247 -5.83 -13.25 20.56
N ASP A 248 -6.19 -11.96 20.49
CA ASP A 248 -5.57 -10.99 19.60
C ASP A 248 -4.38 -10.37 20.35
N LEU A 249 -3.18 -10.88 20.08
CA LEU A 249 -2.01 -10.64 20.91
C LEU A 249 -1.10 -9.55 20.35
N LEU A 250 -1.08 -8.38 20.97
CA LEU A 250 -0.15 -7.29 20.65
C LEU A 250 0.78 -7.03 21.84
N LYS A 251 1.92 -7.74 21.88
CA LYS A 251 2.81 -7.77 23.06
C LYS A 251 3.52 -6.45 23.35
N ASP A 252 3.86 -5.70 22.30
CA ASP A 252 4.55 -4.41 22.40
C ASP A 252 3.59 -3.21 22.27
N GLU A 253 2.27 -3.44 22.29
CA GLU A 253 1.28 -2.38 22.18
C GLU A 253 1.41 -1.38 23.34
N PRO A 254 1.59 -0.08 23.07
CA PRO A 254 1.61 0.94 24.12
C PRO A 254 0.36 0.89 24.99
N GLY A 255 0.51 0.94 26.32
CA GLY A 255 -0.62 0.81 27.25
C GLY A 255 -1.19 -0.62 27.40
N GLY A 256 -0.69 -1.59 26.64
CA GLY A 256 -1.07 -3.01 26.70
C GLY A 256 -2.36 -3.35 25.95
N TYR A 257 -2.50 -4.63 25.59
CA TYR A 257 -3.62 -5.14 24.79
C TYR A 257 -4.04 -6.55 25.22
N THR A 258 -4.42 -6.70 26.49
CA THR A 258 -4.80 -8.01 27.06
C THR A 258 -6.31 -8.21 27.06
N GLY A 259 -6.77 -9.41 26.70
CA GLY A 259 -8.18 -9.81 26.79
C GLY A 259 -9.03 -9.45 25.58
N PHE A 260 -8.40 -8.95 24.51
CA PHE A 260 -9.00 -8.79 23.19
C PHE A 260 -8.89 -10.11 22.43
N ASN A 261 -9.88 -10.38 21.58
CA ASN A 261 -9.94 -11.57 20.76
C ASN A 261 -10.23 -11.19 19.30
N GLY A 262 -9.79 -12.03 18.37
CA GLY A 262 -10.10 -11.92 16.95
C GLY A 262 -10.71 -13.20 16.37
N LEU A 263 -11.38 -13.06 15.23
CA LEU A 263 -11.73 -14.13 14.30
C LEU A 263 -10.88 -13.96 13.05
N PHE A 264 -10.29 -15.05 12.57
CA PHE A 264 -9.35 -15.03 11.45
C PHE A 264 -9.78 -16.05 10.40
N GLY A 265 -9.87 -15.61 9.15
CA GLY A 265 -10.27 -16.43 8.03
C GLY A 265 -11.76 -16.46 7.74
N HIS A 266 -12.09 -16.62 6.45
CA HIS A 266 -13.46 -16.83 6.00
C HIS A 266 -14.15 -17.97 6.77
N LYS A 267 -13.43 -19.05 7.07
CA LYS A 267 -13.95 -20.24 7.77
C LYS A 267 -14.62 -19.91 9.10
N TYR A 268 -14.12 -18.92 9.84
CA TYR A 268 -14.65 -18.54 11.15
C TYR A 268 -15.47 -17.25 11.09
N VAL A 269 -15.10 -16.29 10.24
CA VAL A 269 -15.84 -15.04 10.10
C VAL A 269 -17.20 -15.26 9.44
N ALA A 270 -17.27 -15.95 8.30
CA ALA A 270 -18.51 -16.04 7.54
C ALA A 270 -19.65 -16.72 8.32
N PRO A 271 -19.46 -17.87 9.01
CA PRO A 271 -20.52 -18.45 9.83
C PRO A 271 -20.95 -17.57 11.00
N ALA A 272 -20.01 -16.83 11.61
CA ALA A 272 -20.31 -15.93 12.73
C ALA A 272 -21.20 -14.74 12.32
N LEU A 273 -21.18 -14.36 11.03
CA LEU A 273 -22.05 -13.33 10.44
C LEU A 273 -23.29 -13.92 9.73
N GLY A 274 -23.55 -15.23 9.86
CA GLY A 274 -24.70 -15.88 9.22
C GLY A 274 -24.52 -16.23 7.73
N GLY A 275 -23.28 -16.24 7.26
CA GLY A 275 -22.91 -16.43 5.85
C GLY A 275 -22.62 -15.11 5.15
N ILE A 276 -21.84 -15.15 4.07
CA ILE A 276 -21.46 -13.96 3.30
C ILE A 276 -21.82 -14.19 1.84
N THR A 277 -22.33 -13.14 1.21
CA THR A 277 -22.65 -13.11 -0.22
C THR A 277 -21.94 -11.93 -0.86
N THR A 278 -21.86 -11.95 -2.19
CA THR A 278 -21.52 -10.77 -2.98
C THR A 278 -22.43 -9.60 -2.64
N VAL A 279 -21.97 -8.37 -2.88
CA VAL A 279 -22.68 -7.16 -2.41
C VAL A 279 -24.13 -7.04 -2.92
N ASP A 280 -24.40 -7.58 -4.12
CA ASP A 280 -25.75 -7.66 -4.72
C ASP A 280 -26.63 -8.79 -4.15
N GLY A 281 -26.12 -9.56 -3.19
CA GLY A 281 -26.79 -10.71 -2.56
C GLY A 281 -26.94 -11.94 -3.47
N ALA A 282 -26.37 -11.93 -4.68
CA ALA A 282 -26.66 -12.95 -5.68
C ALA A 282 -25.90 -14.26 -5.47
N THR A 283 -24.65 -14.19 -5.00
CA THR A 283 -23.75 -15.34 -4.94
C THR A 283 -23.17 -15.50 -3.54
N PRO A 284 -23.32 -16.67 -2.88
CA PRO A 284 -22.59 -16.99 -1.66
C PRO A 284 -21.09 -17.02 -1.90
N ILE A 285 -20.33 -16.37 -1.03
CA ILE A 285 -18.87 -16.49 -0.99
C ILE A 285 -18.56 -17.66 -0.05
N THR A 286 -17.87 -18.68 -0.55
CA THR A 286 -17.65 -19.96 0.16
C THR A 286 -16.24 -20.12 0.74
N GLY A 287 -15.39 -19.14 0.52
CA GLY A 287 -13.98 -19.10 0.92
C GLY A 287 -13.37 -17.77 0.47
N PHE A 288 -12.21 -17.42 1.01
CA PHE A 288 -11.45 -16.29 0.51
C PHE A 288 -11.08 -16.52 -0.97
N PRO A 289 -11.43 -15.60 -1.89
CA PRO A 289 -11.20 -15.80 -3.33
C PRO A 289 -9.74 -15.62 -3.74
N GLY A 290 -8.84 -15.29 -2.81
CA GLY A 290 -7.49 -14.78 -3.08
C GLY A 290 -7.51 -13.25 -3.26
N PHE A 291 -6.36 -12.62 -3.02
CA PHE A 291 -6.22 -11.16 -3.16
C PHE A 291 -6.55 -10.68 -4.57
N ASP A 292 -6.12 -11.41 -5.60
CA ASP A 292 -6.44 -11.16 -7.02
C ASP A 292 -7.92 -11.44 -7.37
N GLY A 293 -8.66 -12.06 -6.45
CA GLY A 293 -10.09 -12.31 -6.54
C GLY A 293 -10.95 -11.32 -5.75
N MET A 294 -10.35 -10.30 -5.14
CA MET A 294 -11.02 -9.25 -4.37
C MET A 294 -11.62 -8.17 -5.27
N SER A 295 -12.42 -8.59 -6.27
CA SER A 295 -13.25 -7.65 -7.04
C SER A 295 -14.17 -6.83 -6.13
N ALA A 296 -14.56 -5.63 -6.55
CA ALA A 296 -15.48 -4.77 -5.78
C ALA A 296 -16.75 -5.51 -5.32
N LYS A 297 -17.27 -6.43 -6.15
CA LYS A 297 -18.45 -7.24 -5.83
C LYS A 297 -18.24 -8.17 -4.62
N ASN A 298 -17.05 -8.76 -4.49
CA ASN A 298 -16.70 -9.63 -3.37
C ASN A 298 -16.37 -8.80 -2.13
N THR A 299 -15.47 -7.83 -2.27
CA THR A 299 -15.01 -6.97 -1.18
C THR A 299 -16.15 -6.24 -0.49
N LEU A 300 -17.00 -5.55 -1.26
CA LEU A 300 -18.13 -4.80 -0.71
C LEU A 300 -19.19 -5.72 -0.09
N GLY A 301 -19.22 -7.00 -0.48
CA GLY A 301 -20.07 -8.02 0.15
C GLY A 301 -19.59 -8.38 1.57
N TYR A 302 -18.27 -8.53 1.76
CA TYR A 302 -17.66 -8.70 3.08
C TYR A 302 -17.88 -7.46 3.96
N VAL A 303 -17.61 -6.27 3.43
CA VAL A 303 -17.77 -5.00 4.15
C VAL A 303 -19.22 -4.83 4.61
N ALA A 304 -20.19 -4.99 3.71
CA ALA A 304 -21.60 -4.87 4.07
C ALA A 304 -22.01 -5.90 5.14
N ALA A 305 -21.62 -7.17 4.99
CA ALA A 305 -21.92 -8.19 5.98
C ALA A 305 -21.35 -7.87 7.37
N MET A 306 -20.11 -7.37 7.44
CA MET A 306 -19.47 -6.94 8.69
C MET A 306 -20.22 -5.76 9.33
N GLN A 307 -20.50 -4.72 8.55
CA GLN A 307 -21.19 -3.51 9.01
C GLN A 307 -22.60 -3.82 9.56
N GLU A 308 -23.33 -4.70 8.89
CA GLU A 308 -24.68 -5.15 9.28
C GLU A 308 -24.68 -6.01 10.56
N HIS A 309 -23.57 -6.66 10.88
CA HIS A 309 -23.47 -7.65 11.95
C HIS A 309 -22.53 -7.21 13.08
N GLY A 310 -22.52 -5.91 13.38
CA GLY A 310 -21.88 -5.39 14.59
C GLY A 310 -20.37 -5.19 14.49
N VAL A 311 -19.85 -5.01 13.27
CA VAL A 311 -18.46 -4.61 13.01
C VAL A 311 -18.48 -3.22 12.36
N PRO A 312 -18.60 -2.14 13.15
CA PRO A 312 -18.84 -0.79 12.65
C PRO A 312 -17.62 -0.16 11.95
N VAL A 313 -16.42 -0.71 12.13
CA VAL A 313 -15.19 -0.23 11.49
C VAL A 313 -14.71 -1.31 10.53
N THR A 314 -14.57 -1.01 9.25
CA THR A 314 -14.10 -1.96 8.24
C THR A 314 -13.04 -1.34 7.35
N TYR A 315 -11.95 -2.08 7.15
CA TYR A 315 -10.91 -1.82 6.16
C TYR A 315 -11.01 -2.86 5.06
N ALA A 316 -10.88 -2.42 3.81
CA ALA A 316 -11.11 -3.29 2.68
C ALA A 316 -10.23 -2.92 1.49
N TYR A 317 -9.81 -3.94 0.75
CA TYR A 317 -9.03 -3.83 -0.48
C TYR A 317 -9.85 -4.30 -1.69
N ILE A 318 -9.71 -3.60 -2.81
CA ILE A 318 -10.31 -3.98 -4.10
C ILE A 318 -9.19 -4.14 -5.13
N SER A 319 -9.12 -5.30 -5.79
CA SER A 319 -8.15 -5.57 -6.86
C SER A 319 -8.30 -4.59 -8.03
N ASP A 320 -7.22 -4.40 -8.79
CA ASP A 320 -7.19 -3.49 -9.93
C ASP A 320 -8.25 -3.85 -11.01
N ALA A 321 -8.48 -2.95 -11.94
CA ALA A 321 -9.34 -3.21 -13.11
C ALA A 321 -8.52 -3.38 -14.40
N HIS A 322 -7.21 -3.21 -14.29
CA HIS A 322 -6.25 -3.14 -15.37
C HIS A 322 -5.82 -4.52 -15.86
N ASP A 323 -6.03 -5.57 -15.07
CA ASP A 323 -5.75 -6.96 -15.42
C ASP A 323 -7.02 -7.78 -15.69
N LYS A 324 -6.88 -8.82 -16.53
CA LYS A 324 -7.87 -9.89 -16.57
C LYS A 324 -7.73 -10.82 -15.38
N HIS A 325 -8.41 -10.54 -14.28
CA HIS A 325 -8.39 -11.40 -13.10
C HIS A 325 -9.02 -12.79 -13.36
N PRO A 326 -8.46 -13.89 -12.79
CA PRO A 326 -7.36 -13.90 -11.82
C PRO A 326 -5.98 -14.26 -12.44
N THR A 327 -5.76 -14.06 -13.75
CA THR A 327 -4.57 -14.64 -14.42
C THR A 327 -3.86 -13.70 -15.38
N GLY A 328 -4.36 -12.48 -15.56
CA GLY A 328 -4.01 -11.62 -16.68
C GLY A 328 -4.51 -12.16 -18.03
N PRO A 329 -4.06 -11.58 -19.16
CA PRO A 329 -3.03 -10.52 -19.24
C PRO A 329 -3.55 -9.15 -18.82
N ALA A 330 -2.63 -8.18 -18.74
CA ALA A 330 -2.93 -6.76 -18.59
C ALA A 330 -3.73 -6.25 -19.81
N TYR A 331 -4.62 -5.32 -19.54
CA TYR A 331 -5.36 -4.54 -20.52
C TYR A 331 -4.66 -3.21 -20.80
N GLY A 332 -4.90 -2.66 -22.00
CA GLY A 332 -4.58 -1.27 -22.28
C GLY A 332 -5.77 -0.33 -22.04
N PRO A 333 -5.55 0.97 -21.82
CA PRO A 333 -6.60 1.97 -21.66
C PRO A 333 -7.73 1.85 -22.70
N GLY A 334 -8.97 1.75 -22.23
CA GLY A 334 -10.16 1.67 -23.11
C GLY A 334 -10.35 0.34 -23.81
N GLN A 335 -9.58 -0.70 -23.47
CA GLN A 335 -9.84 -2.04 -23.96
C GLN A 335 -11.15 -2.59 -23.36
N ALA A 336 -11.93 -3.33 -24.16
CA ALA A 336 -13.28 -3.76 -23.76
C ALA A 336 -13.35 -4.54 -22.44
N GLY A 337 -12.31 -5.32 -22.11
CA GLY A 337 -12.25 -6.08 -20.85
C GLY A 337 -12.08 -5.20 -19.61
N TYR A 338 -11.23 -4.18 -19.72
CA TYR A 338 -10.99 -3.17 -18.68
C TYR A 338 -12.25 -2.32 -18.43
N VAL A 339 -12.87 -1.80 -19.50
CA VAL A 339 -14.13 -1.04 -19.41
C VAL A 339 -15.26 -1.89 -18.78
N ALA A 340 -15.31 -3.19 -19.10
CA ALA A 340 -16.28 -4.10 -18.50
C ALA A 340 -16.00 -4.37 -17.01
N ALA A 341 -14.74 -4.44 -16.59
CA ALA A 341 -14.37 -4.59 -15.18
C ALA A 341 -14.79 -3.36 -14.37
N LEU A 342 -14.46 -2.15 -14.84
CA LEU A 342 -14.89 -0.89 -14.21
C LEU A 342 -16.41 -0.76 -14.15
N LYS A 343 -17.13 -1.17 -15.21
CA LYS A 343 -18.60 -1.20 -15.19
C LYS A 343 -19.15 -2.14 -14.11
N SER A 344 -18.50 -3.29 -13.91
CA SER A 344 -18.86 -4.22 -12.83
C SER A 344 -18.57 -3.65 -11.45
N TYR A 345 -17.50 -2.86 -11.30
CA TYR A 345 -17.18 -2.19 -10.04
C TYR A 345 -18.19 -1.08 -9.75
N ASP A 346 -18.56 -0.29 -10.76
CA ASP A 346 -19.61 0.71 -10.68
C ASP A 346 -20.96 0.13 -10.21
N ASP A 347 -21.38 -1.00 -10.80
CA ASP A 347 -22.60 -1.71 -10.38
C ASP A 347 -22.50 -2.21 -8.93
N ALA A 348 -21.31 -2.64 -8.51
CA ALA A 348 -21.07 -3.08 -7.13
C ALA A 348 -21.20 -1.91 -6.14
N PHE A 349 -20.70 -0.71 -6.46
CA PHE A 349 -20.88 0.48 -5.62
C PHE A 349 -22.35 0.94 -5.57
N ALA A 350 -23.08 0.86 -6.68
CA ALA A 350 -24.51 1.13 -6.69
C ALA A 350 -25.26 0.20 -5.73
N ALA A 351 -24.98 -1.11 -5.80
CA ALA A 351 -25.56 -2.10 -4.90
C ALA A 351 -25.13 -1.87 -3.44
N PHE A 352 -23.86 -1.54 -3.20
CA PHE A 352 -23.30 -1.30 -1.87
C PHE A 352 -24.00 -0.15 -1.15
N PHE A 353 -24.08 1.03 -1.78
CA PHE A 353 -24.74 2.17 -1.19
C PHE A 353 -26.24 1.92 -0.97
N GLY A 354 -26.90 1.23 -1.91
CA GLY A 354 -28.29 0.82 -1.75
C GLY A 354 -28.52 -0.12 -0.57
N ARG A 355 -27.64 -1.11 -0.41
CA ARG A 355 -27.67 -2.10 0.68
C ARG A 355 -27.45 -1.44 2.04
N LEU A 356 -26.35 -0.70 2.21
CA LEU A 356 -26.06 0.01 3.47
C LEU A 356 -27.18 0.98 3.88
N ALA A 357 -27.72 1.74 2.91
CA ALA A 357 -28.80 2.68 3.19
C ALA A 357 -30.07 1.98 3.70
N SER A 358 -30.32 0.73 3.29
CA SER A 358 -31.47 -0.05 3.77
C SER A 358 -31.38 -0.39 5.26
N ASP A 359 -30.16 -0.45 5.80
CA ASP A 359 -29.87 -0.65 7.23
C ASP A 359 -29.58 0.67 7.98
N GLY A 360 -29.80 1.81 7.33
CA GLY A 360 -29.59 3.13 7.92
C GLY A 360 -28.11 3.56 8.00
N ILE A 361 -27.20 2.82 7.37
CA ILE A 361 -25.78 3.16 7.27
C ILE A 361 -25.58 4.04 6.04
N ASN A 362 -25.26 5.31 6.24
CA ASN A 362 -25.10 6.27 5.13
C ASN A 362 -24.19 7.45 5.53
N LYS A 363 -24.01 8.41 4.63
CA LYS A 363 -23.14 9.58 4.84
C LYS A 363 -23.43 10.40 6.10
N SER A 364 -24.63 10.35 6.67
CA SER A 364 -24.98 11.13 7.87
C SER A 364 -24.45 10.53 9.18
N ASN A 365 -24.01 9.26 9.17
CA ASN A 365 -23.48 8.57 10.35
C ASN A 365 -22.24 7.71 10.05
N THR A 366 -21.73 7.73 8.83
CA THR A 366 -20.61 6.90 8.39
C THR A 366 -19.52 7.78 7.83
N LEU A 367 -18.29 7.56 8.29
CA LEU A 367 -17.08 8.07 7.66
C LEU A 367 -16.63 7.09 6.58
N PHE A 368 -16.81 7.48 5.33
CA PHE A 368 -16.23 6.81 4.18
C PHE A 368 -14.88 7.45 3.85
N THR A 369 -13.86 6.62 3.75
CA THR A 369 -12.55 6.97 3.23
C THR A 369 -12.24 6.02 2.09
N VAL A 370 -12.04 6.55 0.88
CA VAL A 370 -11.83 5.76 -0.33
C VAL A 370 -10.64 6.31 -1.07
N THR A 371 -9.65 5.49 -1.36
CA THR A 371 -8.39 5.90 -2.02
C THR A 371 -7.89 4.78 -2.93
N ALA A 372 -6.86 5.07 -3.73
CA ALA A 372 -5.97 4.05 -4.28
C ALA A 372 -4.73 3.91 -3.38
N ASP A 373 -4.14 2.72 -3.34
CA ASP A 373 -2.84 2.47 -2.71
C ASP A 373 -1.70 3.06 -3.51
N GLU A 374 -1.79 3.05 -4.83
CA GLU A 374 -0.83 3.62 -5.76
C GLU A 374 -1.51 3.97 -7.09
N GLY A 375 -0.77 4.65 -7.96
CA GLY A 375 -1.06 4.68 -9.39
C GLY A 375 -0.01 3.91 -10.16
N ASP A 376 -0.29 3.66 -11.44
CA ASP A 376 0.60 2.98 -12.35
C ASP A 376 0.83 3.75 -13.63
N HIS A 377 1.99 3.54 -14.21
CA HIS A 377 2.31 3.92 -15.57
C HIS A 377 1.93 2.82 -16.57
N PHE A 378 1.08 3.16 -17.54
CA PHE A 378 0.82 2.29 -18.68
C PHE A 378 2.00 2.24 -19.67
N ALA A 379 2.75 1.14 -19.66
CA ALA A 379 3.80 0.85 -20.64
C ALA A 379 3.18 0.26 -21.93
N GLY A 380 2.99 1.10 -22.95
CA GLY A 380 2.41 0.67 -24.22
C GLY A 380 2.17 1.78 -25.23
N VAL A 381 1.56 1.41 -26.35
CA VAL A 381 1.20 2.35 -27.42
C VAL A 381 -0.09 3.08 -27.06
N GLN A 382 -0.05 4.40 -27.05
CA GLN A 382 -1.24 5.23 -26.88
C GLN A 382 -2.17 5.16 -28.11
N GLN A 383 -3.35 4.58 -27.95
CA GLN A 383 -4.32 4.40 -29.04
C GLN A 383 -5.08 5.69 -29.37
N THR A 384 -5.42 5.87 -30.65
CA THR A 384 -6.21 7.01 -31.15
C THR A 384 -7.42 6.52 -31.95
N GLY A 385 -8.47 7.35 -32.04
CA GLY A 385 -9.71 6.99 -32.76
C GLY A 385 -10.64 6.03 -32.00
N CYS A 386 -10.40 5.83 -30.72
CA CYS A 386 -11.24 5.09 -29.78
C CYS A 386 -11.48 5.94 -28.53
N ASP A 387 -12.59 5.69 -27.82
CA ASP A 387 -12.94 6.34 -26.54
C ASP A 387 -13.14 5.31 -25.41
N GLY A 388 -12.94 4.02 -25.70
CA GLY A 388 -13.13 2.91 -24.78
C GLY A 388 -14.60 2.56 -24.49
N VAL A 389 -15.46 3.56 -24.36
CA VAL A 389 -16.87 3.41 -23.97
C VAL A 389 -17.77 3.09 -25.16
N THR A 390 -17.70 3.89 -26.23
CA THR A 390 -18.50 3.71 -27.46
C THR A 390 -17.76 2.86 -28.48
N THR A 391 -16.47 3.14 -28.63
CA THR A 391 -15.54 2.49 -29.55
C THR A 391 -14.37 1.94 -28.73
N PRO A 392 -14.31 0.62 -28.50
CA PRO A 392 -13.23 0.01 -27.75
C PRO A 392 -11.86 0.25 -28.40
N CYS A 393 -10.84 0.49 -27.58
CA CYS A 393 -9.47 0.52 -28.04
C CYS A 393 -8.96 -0.91 -28.29
N VAL A 394 -8.23 -1.10 -29.38
CA VAL A 394 -7.69 -2.40 -29.80
C VAL A 394 -6.18 -2.34 -29.85
N TYR A 395 -5.55 -3.32 -29.22
CA TYR A 395 -4.10 -3.42 -29.11
C TYR A 395 -3.61 -4.67 -29.82
N GLY A 396 -2.62 -4.50 -30.70
CA GLY A 396 -1.93 -5.57 -31.41
C GLY A 396 -0.76 -6.16 -30.63
N THR A 397 -0.05 -7.09 -31.26
CA THR A 397 1.17 -7.68 -30.71
C THR A 397 2.21 -6.61 -30.40
N ASN A 398 2.81 -6.67 -29.21
CA ASN A 398 3.83 -5.73 -28.72
C ASN A 398 3.36 -4.26 -28.68
N GLN A 399 2.06 -4.01 -28.53
CA GLN A 399 1.52 -2.67 -28.27
C GLN A 399 1.16 -2.44 -26.79
N ILE A 400 1.29 -3.49 -25.97
CA ILE A 400 1.07 -3.51 -24.52
C ILE A 400 2.23 -4.28 -23.91
N GLY A 401 2.83 -3.75 -22.84
CA GLY A 401 3.79 -4.48 -22.03
C GLY A 401 4.90 -3.63 -21.42
N GLU A 402 5.31 -3.94 -20.21
CA GLU A 402 6.51 -3.38 -19.56
C GLU A 402 7.76 -3.60 -20.43
N VAL A 403 8.70 -2.64 -20.39
CA VAL A 403 10.00 -2.75 -21.05
C VAL A 403 10.96 -3.49 -20.11
N ASN A 404 10.89 -4.82 -20.19
CA ASN A 404 11.70 -5.71 -19.38
C ASN A 404 13.19 -5.57 -19.71
N THR A 405 13.99 -5.22 -18.70
CA THR A 405 15.38 -4.82 -18.87
C THR A 405 16.33 -5.56 -17.92
N ASN A 406 17.22 -6.38 -18.49
CA ASN A 406 18.22 -7.18 -17.78
C ASN A 406 19.42 -6.31 -17.38
N MET A 407 19.37 -5.71 -16.19
CA MET A 407 20.43 -4.87 -15.64
C MET A 407 21.79 -5.58 -15.60
N ALA A 408 21.81 -6.86 -15.19
CA ALA A 408 23.07 -7.63 -15.10
C ALA A 408 23.73 -7.83 -16.46
N GLY A 409 22.91 -7.97 -17.51
CA GLY A 409 23.38 -8.07 -18.88
C GLY A 409 23.96 -6.75 -19.38
N LEU A 410 23.21 -5.65 -19.23
CA LEU A 410 23.65 -4.31 -19.66
C LEU A 410 24.93 -3.87 -18.93
N LEU A 411 25.00 -4.02 -17.60
CA LEU A 411 26.21 -3.71 -16.83
C LEU A 411 27.44 -4.47 -17.33
N ALA A 412 27.28 -5.77 -17.64
CA ALA A 412 28.39 -6.59 -18.12
C ALA A 412 28.82 -6.23 -19.54
N THR A 413 27.88 -5.93 -20.44
CA THR A 413 28.18 -5.69 -21.87
C THR A 413 28.54 -4.25 -22.21
N GLU A 414 27.94 -3.27 -21.53
CA GLU A 414 28.18 -1.85 -21.79
C GLU A 414 29.30 -1.28 -20.91
N GLN A 415 29.31 -1.67 -19.63
CA GLN A 415 30.20 -1.08 -18.62
C GLN A 415 31.30 -2.04 -18.15
N GLY A 416 31.29 -3.30 -18.59
CA GLY A 416 32.26 -4.31 -18.15
C GLY A 416 32.14 -4.70 -16.67
N VAL A 417 31.03 -4.34 -16.01
CA VAL A 417 30.80 -4.59 -14.59
C VAL A 417 30.20 -5.99 -14.40
N THR A 418 30.99 -6.90 -13.82
CA THR A 418 30.56 -8.28 -13.53
C THR A 418 30.43 -8.57 -12.04
N THR A 419 30.47 -7.54 -11.19
CA THR A 419 30.29 -7.64 -9.74
C THR A 419 29.04 -8.47 -9.41
N PRO A 420 29.11 -9.45 -8.50
CA PRO A 420 27.93 -10.19 -8.07
C PRO A 420 26.97 -9.33 -7.25
N PHE A 421 25.68 -9.40 -7.59
CA PHE A 421 24.60 -8.71 -6.89
C PHE A 421 23.29 -9.48 -7.08
N THR A 422 22.31 -9.15 -6.25
CA THR A 422 20.90 -9.53 -6.38
C THR A 422 20.04 -8.28 -6.35
N VAL A 423 18.80 -8.38 -6.83
CA VAL A 423 17.84 -7.27 -6.78
C VAL A 423 16.51 -7.77 -6.25
N HIS A 424 15.75 -6.87 -5.63
CA HIS A 424 14.31 -6.89 -5.79
C HIS A 424 14.02 -6.36 -7.21
N SER A 425 13.43 -7.18 -8.09
CA SER A 425 13.18 -6.79 -9.49
C SER A 425 11.91 -5.94 -9.54
N ASP A 426 12.02 -4.76 -10.14
CA ASP A 426 11.01 -3.70 -10.04
C ASP A 426 11.25 -2.61 -11.10
N ASP A 427 10.37 -1.62 -11.22
CA ASP A 427 10.67 -0.38 -11.96
C ASP A 427 11.60 0.54 -11.15
N ALA A 428 11.67 0.33 -9.83
CA ALA A 428 12.57 0.98 -8.90
C ALA A 428 13.43 -0.06 -8.12
N PRO A 429 14.26 -0.89 -8.77
CA PRO A 429 14.87 -2.04 -8.10
C PRO A 429 15.79 -1.63 -6.94
N ALA A 430 15.55 -2.24 -5.77
CA ALA A 430 16.50 -2.24 -4.67
C ALA A 430 17.64 -3.22 -4.96
N VAL A 431 18.87 -2.71 -5.00
CA VAL A 431 20.09 -3.44 -5.39
C VAL A 431 20.89 -3.85 -4.16
N TYR A 432 21.34 -5.12 -4.13
CA TYR A 432 22.12 -5.68 -3.04
C TYR A 432 23.42 -6.29 -3.59
N ILE A 433 24.53 -5.58 -3.44
CA ILE A 433 25.85 -6.08 -3.86
C ILE A 433 26.30 -7.18 -2.90
N THR A 434 26.70 -8.32 -3.45
CA THR A 434 27.16 -9.45 -2.64
C THR A 434 28.38 -9.07 -1.81
N GLY A 435 28.34 -9.41 -0.52
CA GLY A 435 29.36 -9.04 0.46
C GLY A 435 28.98 -7.85 1.34
N ASN A 436 27.85 -7.19 1.06
CA ASN A 436 27.40 -5.97 1.74
C ASN A 436 28.53 -4.92 1.89
N PRO A 437 29.18 -4.50 0.79
CA PRO A 437 30.23 -3.50 0.86
C PRO A 437 29.68 -2.17 1.37
N ALA A 438 30.54 -1.37 2.02
CA ALA A 438 30.18 -0.01 2.39
C ALA A 438 29.78 0.83 1.15
N HIS A 439 28.88 1.78 1.34
CA HIS A 439 28.40 2.69 0.28
C HIS A 439 29.55 3.45 -0.42
N ASP A 440 30.60 3.83 0.32
CA ASP A 440 31.79 4.52 -0.20
C ASP A 440 32.89 3.57 -0.73
N ALA A 441 32.68 2.25 -0.67
CA ALA A 441 33.66 1.30 -1.17
C ALA A 441 33.82 1.40 -2.70
N ALA A 442 35.06 1.24 -3.19
CA ALA A 442 35.37 1.37 -4.61
C ALA A 442 34.51 0.46 -5.52
N VAL A 443 34.11 -0.72 -5.04
CA VAL A 443 33.22 -1.65 -5.78
C VAL A 443 31.80 -1.09 -5.91
N THR A 444 31.26 -0.50 -4.84
CA THR A 444 29.93 0.11 -4.80
C THR A 444 29.89 1.33 -5.72
N ARG A 445 30.86 2.23 -5.55
CA ARG A 445 30.98 3.45 -6.36
C ARG A 445 31.14 3.17 -7.85
N THR A 446 31.91 2.13 -8.21
CA THR A 446 32.04 1.71 -9.60
C THR A 446 30.72 1.16 -10.15
N PHE A 447 29.98 0.39 -9.34
CA PHE A 447 28.70 -0.18 -9.73
C PHE A 447 27.62 0.89 -9.94
N GLU A 448 27.50 1.86 -9.04
CA GLU A 448 26.49 2.93 -9.10
C GLU A 448 26.73 3.87 -10.29
N ARG A 449 27.99 4.29 -10.52
CA ARG A 449 28.36 5.06 -11.72
C ARG A 449 28.02 4.31 -13.01
N ALA A 450 28.35 3.02 -13.06
CA ALA A 450 28.04 2.18 -14.22
C ALA A 450 26.54 2.07 -14.45
N THR A 451 25.75 1.91 -13.38
CA THR A 451 24.28 1.89 -13.43
C THR A 451 23.74 3.20 -14.00
N GLY A 452 24.20 4.34 -13.48
CA GLY A 452 23.80 5.67 -13.98
C GLY A 452 24.26 5.99 -15.40
N ALA A 453 25.19 5.22 -15.97
CA ALA A 453 25.72 5.37 -17.32
C ALA A 453 25.12 4.37 -18.33
N LEU A 454 24.23 3.48 -17.90
CA LEU A 454 23.56 2.52 -18.78
C LEU A 454 22.71 3.24 -19.84
N THR A 455 22.57 2.58 -20.98
CA THR A 455 21.60 2.95 -22.00
C THR A 455 20.72 1.76 -22.36
N ALA A 456 19.51 2.04 -22.87
CA ALA A 456 18.59 1.04 -23.35
C ALA A 456 17.86 1.57 -24.60
N VAL A 457 17.56 0.69 -25.55
CA VAL A 457 16.69 1.03 -26.69
C VAL A 457 15.25 0.78 -26.27
N ASN A 458 14.46 1.85 -26.14
CA ASN A 458 13.04 1.73 -25.84
C ASN A 458 12.31 1.12 -27.05
N PRO A 459 11.67 -0.05 -26.91
CA PRO A 459 11.05 -0.75 -28.03
C PRO A 459 9.79 -0.05 -28.59
N TYR A 460 9.18 0.88 -27.83
CA TYR A 460 8.04 1.67 -28.30
C TYR A 460 8.45 2.89 -29.11
N THR A 461 9.52 3.58 -28.71
CA THR A 461 9.97 4.81 -29.38
C THR A 461 11.09 4.57 -30.39
N GLY A 462 11.84 3.47 -30.26
CA GLY A 462 13.04 3.16 -31.03
C GLY A 462 14.27 3.99 -30.63
N ASN A 463 14.16 4.85 -29.61
CA ASN A 463 15.24 5.71 -29.16
C ASN A 463 16.16 4.98 -28.18
N THR A 464 17.46 5.28 -28.25
CA THR A 464 18.40 4.94 -27.18
C THR A 464 18.33 6.02 -26.11
N GLU A 465 18.00 5.62 -24.88
CA GLU A 465 17.84 6.50 -23.74
C GLU A 465 18.56 5.97 -22.51
N ASN A 466 18.80 6.83 -21.53
CA ASN A 466 19.27 6.41 -20.21
C ASN A 466 18.02 6.01 -19.40
N PRO A 467 17.89 4.74 -18.97
CA PRO A 467 16.75 4.30 -18.17
C PRO A 467 16.75 4.88 -16.75
N THR A 468 17.82 5.55 -16.31
CA THR A 468 17.92 6.12 -14.95
C THR A 468 17.22 7.45 -14.82
N ARG A 469 16.23 7.48 -13.93
CA ARG A 469 15.60 8.72 -13.46
C ARG A 469 16.24 9.25 -12.18
N ALA A 470 16.40 8.40 -11.17
CA ALA A 470 17.14 8.72 -9.94
C ALA A 470 17.86 7.50 -9.36
N ILE A 471 18.89 7.73 -8.54
CA ILE A 471 19.57 6.70 -7.75
C ILE A 471 19.65 7.21 -6.32
N ALA A 472 19.19 6.40 -5.36
CA ALA A 472 19.27 6.70 -3.93
C ALA A 472 20.20 5.70 -3.24
N ASP A 473 21.36 6.17 -2.80
CA ASP A 473 22.28 5.44 -1.92
C ASP A 473 21.76 5.47 -0.46
N PRO A 474 22.47 4.90 0.53
CA PRO A 474 21.97 4.89 1.90
C PRO A 474 21.80 6.26 2.55
N ALA A 475 22.53 7.30 2.13
CA ALA A 475 22.32 8.65 2.64
C ALA A 475 21.00 9.23 2.11
N GLU A 476 20.76 9.09 0.80
CA GLU A 476 19.52 9.54 0.17
C GLU A 476 18.31 8.72 0.62
N MET A 477 18.41 7.39 0.65
CA MET A 477 17.34 6.52 1.14
C MET A 477 16.93 6.85 2.58
N LYS A 478 17.87 7.27 3.42
CA LYS A 478 17.53 7.74 4.77
C LYS A 478 16.69 9.01 4.75
N LEU A 479 17.04 9.98 3.89
CA LEU A 479 16.26 11.19 3.69
C LEU A 479 14.84 10.85 3.18
N LEU A 480 14.73 9.88 2.27
CA LEU A 480 13.48 9.40 1.69
C LEU A 480 12.64 8.46 2.58
N HIS A 481 13.04 8.23 3.84
CA HIS A 481 12.35 7.32 4.77
C HIS A 481 12.35 5.83 4.36
N MET A 482 13.39 5.37 3.67
CA MET A 482 13.52 4.01 3.12
C MET A 482 14.50 3.11 3.90
N ILE A 483 14.84 3.46 5.15
CA ILE A 483 15.79 2.68 5.98
C ILE A 483 15.14 2.33 7.32
N THR A 484 14.91 1.02 7.54
CA THR A 484 14.34 0.52 8.80
C THR A 484 15.36 0.49 9.95
N ALA A 485 14.88 0.16 11.16
CA ALA A 485 15.71 -0.10 12.33
C ALA A 485 16.67 -1.29 12.15
N ASP A 486 16.38 -2.25 11.26
CA ASP A 486 17.29 -3.35 10.97
C ASP A 486 18.23 -2.99 9.79
N PRO A 487 19.53 -2.78 10.04
CA PRO A 487 20.48 -2.47 8.97
C PRO A 487 20.66 -3.60 7.95
N ALA A 488 20.26 -4.83 8.27
CA ALA A 488 20.30 -5.95 7.33
C ALA A 488 19.28 -5.77 6.18
N ARG A 489 18.17 -5.04 6.40
CA ARG A 489 17.14 -4.78 5.39
C ARG A 489 17.53 -3.68 4.39
N THR A 490 18.54 -2.88 4.72
CA THR A 490 18.98 -1.74 3.90
C THR A 490 19.66 -2.23 2.61
N PRO A 491 19.14 -1.88 1.42
CA PRO A 491 19.82 -2.20 0.16
C PRO A 491 21.12 -1.41 0.01
N THR A 492 21.96 -1.82 -0.92
CA THR A 492 23.16 -1.04 -1.28
C THR A 492 22.77 0.31 -1.87
N PHE A 493 21.77 0.33 -2.76
CA PHE A 493 21.09 1.52 -3.27
C PHE A 493 19.76 1.12 -3.91
N THR A 494 18.87 2.08 -4.13
CA THR A 494 17.64 1.93 -4.93
C THR A 494 17.79 2.72 -6.23
N TRP A 495 17.39 2.12 -7.34
CA TRP A 495 17.45 2.75 -8.65
C TRP A 495 16.05 3.03 -9.16
N PHE A 496 15.63 4.28 -9.26
CA PHE A 496 14.35 4.67 -9.86
C PHE A 496 14.51 4.82 -11.38
N ALA A 497 13.85 3.95 -12.16
CA ALA A 497 13.92 3.99 -13.61
C ALA A 497 12.99 5.05 -14.23
N ASN A 498 13.04 5.16 -15.56
CA ASN A 498 11.95 5.76 -16.31
C ASN A 498 10.71 4.82 -16.29
N PRO A 499 9.48 5.36 -16.30
CA PRO A 499 8.27 4.57 -15.99
C PRO A 499 7.98 3.36 -16.91
N ASP A 500 8.43 3.37 -18.16
CA ASP A 500 8.26 2.23 -19.09
C ASP A 500 9.01 0.96 -18.64
N TYR A 501 10.07 1.10 -17.83
CA TYR A 501 11.05 0.05 -17.59
C TYR A 501 10.74 -0.79 -16.37
N PHE A 502 10.82 -2.11 -16.52
CA PHE A 502 10.91 -3.05 -15.40
C PHE A 502 12.29 -3.71 -15.39
N LEU A 503 13.02 -3.61 -14.29
CA LEU A 503 14.43 -3.95 -14.18
C LEU A 503 14.63 -5.22 -13.35
N PHE A 504 15.45 -6.14 -13.89
CA PHE A 504 15.77 -7.41 -13.23
C PHE A 504 17.23 -7.81 -13.40
N ALA A 505 17.67 -8.79 -12.61
CA ALA A 505 19.01 -9.38 -12.71
C ALA A 505 18.97 -10.78 -13.35
N GLY A 506 19.38 -10.89 -14.61
CA GLY A 506 19.46 -12.14 -15.36
C GLY A 506 20.88 -12.58 -15.68
N ALA A 507 21.08 -13.15 -16.87
CA ALA A 507 22.40 -13.53 -17.36
C ALA A 507 23.28 -12.29 -17.57
N ARG A 508 24.59 -12.39 -17.26
CA ARG A 508 25.57 -11.30 -17.43
C ARG A 508 26.06 -11.17 -18.89
N ASN A 509 25.13 -11.17 -19.82
CA ASN A 509 25.34 -10.93 -21.24
C ASN A 509 24.00 -10.59 -21.89
N CYS A 510 24.05 -10.08 -23.13
CA CYS A 510 22.88 -9.81 -23.96
C CYS A 510 22.78 -10.79 -25.15
N ASN A 511 23.14 -12.07 -24.95
CA ASN A 511 22.95 -13.10 -25.98
C ASN A 511 21.45 -13.33 -26.25
N SER A 512 20.65 -13.31 -25.19
CA SER A 512 19.23 -12.97 -25.28
C SER A 512 19.10 -11.45 -25.17
N PRO A 513 18.15 -10.80 -25.87
CA PRO A 513 17.96 -9.36 -25.77
C PRO A 513 17.86 -8.91 -24.32
N CYS A 514 18.71 -7.95 -23.93
CA CYS A 514 18.66 -7.37 -22.59
C CYS A 514 17.44 -6.46 -22.40
N VAL A 515 16.81 -6.02 -23.48
CA VAL A 515 15.60 -5.20 -23.47
C VAL A 515 14.55 -5.87 -24.34
N SER A 516 13.34 -6.05 -23.81
CA SER A 516 12.23 -6.67 -24.52
C SER A 516 10.89 -6.26 -23.93
N ILE A 517 9.84 -6.19 -24.76
CA ILE A 517 8.47 -6.00 -24.27
C ILE A 517 7.98 -7.29 -23.64
N ASN A 518 7.41 -7.21 -22.44
CA ASN A 518 6.70 -8.31 -21.81
C ASN A 518 5.20 -8.01 -21.76
N PRO A 519 4.39 -8.56 -22.67
CA PRO A 519 2.96 -8.25 -22.75
C PRO A 519 2.11 -8.85 -21.62
N GLY A 520 2.73 -9.57 -20.67
CA GLY A 520 2.02 -10.12 -19.51
C GLY A 520 1.73 -9.10 -18.41
N PHE A 521 2.40 -7.94 -18.44
CA PHE A 521 2.35 -6.86 -17.44
C PHE A 521 2.51 -5.55 -18.20
N ALA A 522 1.68 -4.54 -17.93
CA ALA A 522 1.73 -3.29 -18.69
C ALA A 522 1.51 -2.05 -17.83
N TRP A 523 1.38 -2.24 -16.53
CA TRP A 523 1.14 -1.21 -15.54
C TRP A 523 2.29 -1.34 -14.55
N ASN A 524 3.19 -0.36 -14.63
CA ASN A 524 4.41 -0.32 -13.85
C ASN A 524 4.23 0.71 -12.74
N HIS A 525 4.70 0.37 -11.55
CA HIS A 525 4.61 1.21 -10.37
C HIS A 525 5.82 0.99 -9.48
N GLY A 526 6.12 2.03 -8.71
CA GLY A 526 7.27 2.13 -7.81
C GLY A 526 8.20 3.30 -8.09
N THR A 527 8.37 3.75 -9.34
CA THR A 527 9.26 4.91 -9.59
C THR A 527 8.69 6.22 -9.05
N ILE A 528 9.49 7.30 -9.03
CA ILE A 528 9.08 8.69 -8.76
C ILE A 528 8.18 9.31 -9.86
N GLY A 529 7.49 8.49 -10.67
CA GLY A 529 6.48 8.86 -11.68
C GLY A 529 5.38 9.72 -11.09
N THR A 530 4.95 10.78 -11.78
CA THR A 530 3.78 11.54 -11.31
C THR A 530 2.49 10.77 -11.52
N ASP A 531 2.40 9.99 -12.58
CA ASP A 531 1.32 9.03 -12.83
C ASP A 531 1.33 7.84 -11.85
N ILE A 532 2.48 7.57 -11.22
CA ILE A 532 2.63 6.52 -10.20
C ILE A 532 2.33 7.04 -8.79
N ASN A 533 2.95 8.18 -8.39
CA ASN A 533 2.87 8.65 -7.00
C ASN A 533 1.80 9.70 -6.75
N VAL A 534 1.03 10.14 -7.75
CA VAL A 534 -0.10 11.07 -7.55
C VAL A 534 -1.40 10.30 -7.66
N THR A 535 -2.07 10.13 -6.53
CA THR A 535 -3.32 9.38 -6.38
C THR A 535 -4.47 10.34 -6.02
N TRP A 536 -5.48 9.84 -5.31
CA TRP A 536 -6.64 10.60 -4.89
C TRP A 536 -7.21 10.04 -3.59
N LEU A 537 -7.79 10.91 -2.76
CA LEU A 537 -8.44 10.54 -1.51
C LEU A 537 -9.86 11.12 -1.44
N GLY A 538 -10.86 10.25 -1.37
CA GLY A 538 -12.25 10.57 -1.13
C GLY A 538 -12.63 10.48 0.34
N LEU A 539 -13.16 11.56 0.90
CA LEU A 539 -13.66 11.64 2.27
C LEU A 539 -15.13 12.07 2.26
N VAL A 540 -16.01 11.26 2.87
CA VAL A 540 -17.43 11.57 3.02
C VAL A 540 -17.89 11.17 4.41
N GLY A 541 -18.54 12.05 5.15
CA GLY A 541 -19.12 11.69 6.44
C GLY A 541 -19.44 12.88 7.32
N PRO A 542 -19.85 12.62 8.58
CA PRO A 542 -19.96 13.64 9.60
C PRO A 542 -18.66 14.46 9.74
N ASP A 543 -18.79 15.77 9.92
CA ASP A 543 -17.70 16.74 10.04
C ASP A 543 -16.70 16.84 8.86
N VAL A 544 -16.99 16.19 7.73
CA VAL A 544 -16.29 16.41 6.47
C VAL A 544 -17.01 17.50 5.66
N ARG A 545 -16.25 18.50 5.19
CA ARG A 545 -16.72 19.54 4.28
C ARG A 545 -17.05 18.96 2.92
N ASN A 546 -18.12 19.47 2.31
CA ASN A 546 -18.43 19.17 0.92
C ASN A 546 -17.75 20.20 0.01
N LEU A 547 -16.55 19.87 -0.46
CA LEU A 547 -15.78 20.71 -1.39
C LEU A 547 -15.88 20.23 -2.84
N GLY A 548 -16.52 19.07 -3.07
CA GLY A 548 -16.42 18.38 -4.35
C GLY A 548 -14.98 17.91 -4.62
N ALA A 549 -14.60 17.83 -5.89
CA ALA A 549 -13.22 17.56 -6.27
C ALA A 549 -12.35 18.81 -6.15
N THR A 550 -11.18 18.69 -5.52
CA THR A 550 -10.19 19.77 -5.41
C THR A 550 -8.77 19.24 -5.58
N HIS A 551 -7.90 20.10 -6.12
CA HIS A 551 -6.47 19.83 -6.31
C HIS A 551 -5.60 20.78 -5.46
N ASP A 552 -6.23 21.70 -4.72
CA ASP A 552 -5.53 22.79 -4.02
C ASP A 552 -4.82 22.35 -2.73
N ILE A 553 -5.13 21.15 -2.23
CA ILE A 553 -4.62 20.62 -0.96
C ILE A 553 -3.68 19.46 -1.29
N TRP A 554 -2.40 19.64 -0.95
CA TRP A 554 -1.37 18.60 -1.09
C TRP A 554 -1.36 17.73 0.17
N THR A 555 -1.49 16.42 -0.03
CA THR A 555 -1.52 15.39 1.03
C THR A 555 -0.77 14.15 0.56
N ASP A 556 -0.43 13.27 1.49
CA ASP A 556 0.05 11.93 1.19
C ASP A 556 -0.59 10.88 2.12
N HIS A 557 -0.39 9.61 1.82
CA HIS A 557 -1.05 8.50 2.52
C HIS A 557 -0.85 8.52 4.04
N SER A 558 0.25 9.09 4.54
CA SER A 558 0.48 9.20 5.98
C SER A 558 -0.55 10.09 6.68
N ASP A 559 -1.22 10.99 5.95
CA ASP A 559 -2.25 11.90 6.46
C ASP A 559 -3.62 11.21 6.66
N ILE A 560 -3.84 10.01 6.07
CA ILE A 560 -5.13 9.30 6.11
C ILE A 560 -5.49 8.86 7.54
N ARG A 561 -4.58 8.17 8.22
CA ARG A 561 -4.80 7.70 9.61
C ARG A 561 -5.12 8.82 10.59
N PRO A 562 -4.27 9.85 10.76
CA PRO A 562 -4.56 10.94 11.70
C PRO A 562 -5.87 11.67 11.34
N THR A 563 -6.24 11.73 10.06
CA THR A 563 -7.53 12.28 9.62
C THR A 563 -8.72 11.42 10.07
N ILE A 564 -8.66 10.10 9.89
CA ILE A 564 -9.70 9.17 10.37
C ILE A 564 -9.84 9.26 11.89
N LEU A 565 -8.72 9.28 12.62
CA LEU A 565 -8.74 9.36 14.08
C LEU A 565 -9.32 10.69 14.57
N ALA A 566 -8.92 11.81 13.98
CA ALA A 566 -9.49 13.12 14.31
C ALA A 566 -11.01 13.18 14.05
N LEU A 567 -11.47 12.67 12.89
CA LEU A 567 -12.90 12.63 12.54
C LEU A 567 -13.70 11.67 13.43
N THR A 568 -13.07 10.67 14.01
CA THR A 568 -13.72 9.72 14.93
C THR A 568 -13.53 10.09 16.40
N GLY A 569 -12.84 11.19 16.72
CA GLY A 569 -12.55 11.61 18.09
C GLY A 569 -11.62 10.64 18.84
N LEU A 570 -10.79 9.90 18.11
CA LEU A 570 -9.81 8.95 18.62
C LEU A 570 -8.38 9.47 18.39
N GLN A 571 -7.41 8.77 18.97
CA GLN A 571 -5.99 9.05 18.80
C GLN A 571 -5.18 7.76 18.92
N ASP A 572 -3.99 7.76 18.33
CA ASP A 572 -2.97 6.75 18.60
C ASP A 572 -2.09 7.16 19.79
N ASP A 573 -1.34 6.19 20.34
CA ASP A 573 -0.39 6.40 21.44
C ASP A 573 1.04 6.72 20.93
N TYR A 574 1.19 7.02 19.64
CA TYR A 574 2.44 7.37 18.98
C TYR A 574 2.25 8.58 18.06
N ALA A 575 3.35 9.26 17.73
CA ALA A 575 3.32 10.39 16.81
C ALA A 575 3.33 9.89 15.36
N HIS A 576 2.54 10.53 14.50
CA HIS A 576 2.48 10.22 13.08
C HIS A 576 3.57 10.98 12.29
N ALA A 577 3.82 10.57 11.05
CA ALA A 577 4.57 11.33 10.05
C ALA A 577 3.64 12.11 9.09
N GLY A 578 2.35 11.75 9.08
CA GLY A 578 1.30 12.55 8.50
C GLY A 578 0.57 13.38 9.54
N ARG A 579 -0.39 14.17 9.09
CA ARG A 579 -1.14 15.13 9.91
C ARG A 579 -2.64 15.05 9.60
N PRO A 580 -3.52 15.45 10.53
CA PRO A 580 -4.94 15.58 10.20
C PRO A 580 -5.18 16.62 9.09
N ILE A 581 -5.96 16.26 8.07
CA ILE A 581 -6.29 17.14 6.94
C ILE A 581 -7.40 18.13 7.34
N THR A 582 -7.08 19.08 8.21
CA THR A 582 -8.06 20.03 8.78
C THR A 582 -8.75 20.92 7.73
N GLU A 583 -8.19 21.05 6.53
CA GLU A 583 -8.76 21.79 5.40
C GLU A 583 -10.08 21.16 4.92
N VAL A 584 -10.24 19.85 5.07
CA VAL A 584 -11.46 19.13 4.70
C VAL A 584 -12.45 18.99 5.85
N MET A 585 -12.12 19.45 7.06
CA MET A 585 -12.96 19.30 8.25
C MET A 585 -13.81 20.55 8.51
N THR A 586 -14.97 20.41 9.15
CA THR A 586 -15.84 21.54 9.54
C THR A 586 -15.13 22.49 10.52
N GLU A 587 -14.40 21.94 11.49
CA GLU A 587 -13.48 22.67 12.36
C GLU A 587 -12.11 22.85 11.68
N THR A 588 -11.94 23.94 10.93
CA THR A 588 -10.70 24.22 10.19
C THR A 588 -9.65 24.92 11.05
N ARG A 589 -8.36 24.63 10.82
CA ARG A 589 -7.20 25.35 11.38
C ARG A 589 -6.43 26.13 10.33
N GLN A 590 -7.11 27.07 9.67
CA GLN A 590 -6.56 27.86 8.56
C GLN A 590 -5.26 28.60 8.91
N ASP A 591 -5.11 28.98 10.17
CA ASP A 591 -3.91 29.59 10.76
C ASP A 591 -2.66 28.71 10.64
N LEU A 592 -2.82 27.39 10.54
CA LEU A 592 -1.73 26.41 10.44
C LEU A 592 -1.58 25.80 9.05
N ASN A 593 -2.45 26.10 8.08
CA ASN A 593 -2.39 25.52 6.74
C ASN A 593 -1.02 25.73 6.07
N ARG A 594 -0.39 26.90 6.26
CA ARG A 594 0.94 27.15 5.70
C ARG A 594 2.03 26.31 6.38
N LEU A 595 1.92 26.09 7.69
CA LEU A 595 2.83 25.19 8.42
C LEU A 595 2.67 23.75 7.92
N ALA A 596 1.44 23.28 7.79
CA ALA A 596 1.13 21.95 7.27
C ALA A 596 1.67 21.77 5.83
N ALA A 597 1.46 22.75 4.96
CA ALA A 597 1.99 22.69 3.59
C ALA A 597 3.52 22.60 3.56
N ILE A 598 4.23 23.42 4.34
CA ILE A 598 5.70 23.35 4.43
C ILE A 598 6.15 22.02 5.03
N TYR A 599 5.49 21.56 6.08
CA TYR A 599 5.78 20.27 6.71
C TYR A 599 5.75 19.12 5.70
N LYS A 600 4.69 19.05 4.89
CA LYS A 600 4.58 18.02 3.85
C LYS A 600 5.69 18.12 2.81
N GLN A 601 6.03 19.33 2.35
CA GLN A 601 7.10 19.51 1.36
C GLN A 601 8.50 19.16 1.87
N ILE A 602 8.76 19.26 3.18
CA ILE A 602 10.05 18.84 3.76
C ILE A 602 10.08 17.37 4.21
N ASN A 603 8.92 16.77 4.55
CA ASN A 603 8.87 15.47 5.21
C ASN A 603 8.39 14.33 4.30
N ALA A 604 7.52 14.59 3.34
CA ALA A 604 7.00 13.53 2.49
C ALA A 604 8.08 12.95 1.55
N PRO A 605 8.10 11.63 1.30
CA PRO A 605 9.05 10.98 0.38
C PRO A 605 8.99 11.49 -1.07
N VAL A 606 7.92 12.19 -1.45
CA VAL A 606 7.77 12.84 -2.76
C VAL A 606 7.49 14.35 -2.67
N GLY A 607 7.72 14.95 -1.49
CA GLY A 607 7.73 16.39 -1.33
C GLY A 607 8.92 17.03 -2.06
N GLN A 608 8.89 18.36 -2.24
CA GLN A 608 9.96 19.09 -2.94
C GLN A 608 11.36 18.74 -2.42
N LEU A 609 11.55 18.65 -1.10
CA LEU A 609 12.85 18.33 -0.50
C LEU A 609 13.40 17.00 -1.02
N ALA A 610 12.54 15.98 -1.09
CA ALA A 610 12.89 14.62 -1.49
C ALA A 610 13.20 14.52 -2.99
N LEU A 611 12.40 15.18 -3.84
CA LEU A 611 12.62 15.16 -5.29
C LEU A 611 13.89 15.94 -5.68
N ASP A 612 14.12 17.10 -5.06
CA ASP A 612 15.31 17.92 -5.29
C ASP A 612 16.58 17.21 -4.73
N SER A 613 16.50 16.56 -3.56
CA SER A 613 17.62 15.77 -3.01
C SER A 613 17.95 14.56 -3.88
N ALA A 614 16.94 13.85 -4.40
CA ALA A 614 17.15 12.69 -5.27
C ALA A 614 17.85 13.10 -6.58
N ALA A 615 17.50 14.26 -7.15
CA ALA A 615 18.20 14.83 -8.30
C ALA A 615 19.67 15.18 -7.98
N PHE A 616 19.91 15.84 -6.84
CA PHE A 616 21.25 16.16 -6.35
C PHE A 616 22.11 14.90 -6.12
N ALA A 617 21.57 13.92 -5.40
CA ALA A 617 22.20 12.64 -5.11
C ALA A 617 22.55 11.90 -6.41
N THR A 618 21.62 11.83 -7.35
CA THR A 618 21.83 11.17 -8.65
C THR A 618 22.99 11.78 -9.43
N ASN A 619 23.09 13.11 -9.46
CA ASN A 619 24.18 13.82 -10.13
C ASN A 619 25.53 13.55 -9.44
N ALA A 620 25.55 13.56 -8.10
CA ALA A 620 26.75 13.26 -7.34
C ALA A 620 27.20 11.80 -7.48
N ILE A 621 26.26 10.86 -7.49
CA ILE A 621 26.51 9.42 -7.67
C ILE A 621 27.17 9.15 -9.03
N LYS A 622 26.71 9.82 -10.08
CA LYS A 622 27.27 9.71 -11.45
C LYS A 622 28.66 10.35 -11.59
N SER A 623 29.09 11.19 -10.66
CA SER A 623 30.39 11.88 -10.72
C SER A 623 31.57 10.91 -10.62
N ASN A 624 32.61 11.16 -11.41
CA ASN A 624 33.90 10.45 -11.40
C ASN A 624 35.06 11.34 -10.92
N SER A 625 34.77 12.37 -10.12
CA SER A 625 35.77 13.27 -9.55
C SER A 625 36.90 12.50 -8.85
N ALA A 626 38.12 13.05 -8.88
CA ALA A 626 39.28 12.40 -8.26
C ALA A 626 39.01 12.09 -6.77
N GLY A 627 39.19 10.82 -6.39
CA GLY A 627 38.93 10.37 -5.01
C GLY A 627 37.45 10.40 -4.60
N ASP A 628 36.51 10.44 -5.55
CA ASP A 628 35.06 10.53 -5.30
C ASP A 628 34.65 11.76 -4.46
N GLN A 629 35.45 12.83 -4.49
CA GLN A 629 35.24 14.02 -3.64
C GLN A 629 33.86 14.68 -3.84
N THR A 630 33.34 14.76 -5.07
CA THR A 630 31.99 15.28 -5.33
C THR A 630 30.93 14.44 -4.63
N TYR A 631 31.04 13.12 -4.71
CA TYR A 631 30.13 12.19 -4.06
C TYR A 631 30.23 12.29 -2.54
N LEU A 632 31.43 12.22 -1.97
CA LEU A 632 31.62 12.30 -0.52
C LEU A 632 31.12 13.63 0.06
N ASN A 633 31.26 14.74 -0.68
CA ASN A 633 30.70 16.02 -0.25
C ASN A 633 29.17 16.01 -0.29
N ALA A 634 28.57 15.43 -1.35
CA ALA A 634 27.13 15.33 -1.48
C ALA A 634 26.51 14.43 -0.39
N ASP A 635 27.12 13.28 -0.14
CA ASP A 635 26.73 12.34 0.92
C ASP A 635 26.69 13.04 2.29
N ASN A 636 27.76 13.75 2.68
CA ASN A 636 27.77 14.54 3.92
C ASN A 636 26.72 15.68 3.92
N THR A 637 26.45 16.27 2.77
CA THR A 637 25.45 17.35 2.63
C THR A 637 24.04 16.79 2.85
N ILE A 638 23.70 15.66 2.22
CA ILE A 638 22.42 14.98 2.38
C ILE A 638 22.22 14.57 3.85
N GLN A 639 23.22 13.98 4.50
CA GLN A 639 23.14 13.64 5.93
C GLN A 639 22.85 14.88 6.82
N SER A 640 23.40 16.04 6.46
CA SER A 640 23.11 17.31 7.15
C SER A 640 21.68 17.78 6.91
N TRP A 641 21.18 17.68 5.67
CA TRP A 641 19.78 17.98 5.35
C TRP A 641 18.83 17.05 6.07
N THR A 642 19.07 15.73 6.09
CA THR A 642 18.27 14.77 6.84
C THR A 642 18.17 15.15 8.32
N SER A 643 19.31 15.47 8.96
CA SER A 643 19.32 15.85 10.38
C SER A 643 18.52 17.13 10.66
N ARG A 644 18.58 18.12 9.75
CA ARG A 644 17.81 19.37 9.85
C ARG A 644 16.33 19.14 9.59
N ARG A 645 16.00 18.33 8.58
CA ARG A 645 14.64 17.92 8.24
C ARG A 645 14.01 17.23 9.44
N ASP A 646 14.64 16.21 10.00
CA ASP A 646 14.10 15.44 11.14
C ASP A 646 13.81 16.36 12.35
N ALA A 647 14.73 17.27 12.67
CA ALA A 647 14.57 18.21 13.77
C ALA A 647 13.44 19.24 13.54
N LEU A 648 13.25 19.70 12.31
CA LEU A 648 12.16 20.62 11.95
C LEU A 648 10.82 19.89 11.89
N ALA A 649 10.77 18.74 11.21
CA ALA A 649 9.61 17.89 11.08
C ALA A 649 9.05 17.50 12.45
N ALA A 650 9.91 17.08 13.39
CA ALA A 650 9.50 16.75 14.76
C ALA A 650 8.84 17.93 15.51
N GLN A 651 9.33 19.16 15.32
CA GLN A 651 8.73 20.34 15.94
C GLN A 651 7.41 20.73 15.27
N MET A 652 7.34 20.64 13.93
CA MET A 652 6.14 20.94 13.15
C MET A 652 5.01 19.96 13.48
N ILE A 653 5.29 18.66 13.47
CA ILE A 653 4.26 17.65 13.71
C ILE A 653 3.76 17.69 15.16
N ALA A 654 4.66 17.85 16.14
CA ALA A 654 4.25 17.99 17.53
C ALA A 654 3.29 19.17 17.74
N LEU A 655 3.48 20.26 16.98
CA LEU A 655 2.54 21.38 17.00
C LEU A 655 1.24 21.04 16.29
N LEU A 656 1.28 20.46 15.09
CA LEU A 656 0.09 20.09 14.30
C LEU A 656 -0.79 19.08 15.06
N ASP A 657 -0.21 18.08 15.71
CA ASP A 657 -0.93 17.10 16.53
C ASP A 657 -1.51 17.72 17.80
N PHE A 658 -0.73 18.54 18.52
CA PHE A 658 -1.21 19.25 19.71
C PHE A 658 -2.41 20.17 19.42
N THR A 659 -2.50 20.64 18.18
CA THR A 659 -3.51 21.59 17.69
C THR A 659 -4.56 20.95 16.79
N ALA A 660 -4.53 19.63 16.64
CA ALA A 660 -5.52 18.85 15.92
C ALA A 660 -6.93 19.06 16.51
N PRO A 661 -8.01 18.79 15.75
CA PRO A 661 -9.37 18.85 16.27
C PRO A 661 -9.54 18.07 17.58
N GLY A 662 -10.17 18.68 18.58
CA GLY A 662 -10.25 18.15 19.95
C GLY A 662 -9.03 18.47 20.85
N GLY A 663 -7.94 18.98 20.26
CA GLY A 663 -6.74 19.45 20.95
C GLY A 663 -6.79 20.92 21.36
N SER A 664 -5.62 21.52 21.58
CA SER A 664 -5.50 22.92 22.00
C SER A 664 -5.74 23.89 20.85
N THR A 665 -6.56 24.93 21.09
CA THR A 665 -6.69 26.05 20.15
C THR A 665 -5.57 27.09 20.33
N GLN A 666 -4.73 26.95 21.35
CA GLN A 666 -3.65 27.90 21.67
C GLN A 666 -2.31 27.41 21.12
N HIS A 667 -1.60 28.30 20.44
CA HIS A 667 -0.21 28.13 20.02
C HIS A 667 0.49 29.50 19.96
N ASN A 668 1.81 29.51 19.79
CA ASN A 668 2.59 30.73 19.69
C ASN A 668 2.89 31.05 18.21
N ASP A 669 2.23 32.07 17.66
CA ASP A 669 2.37 32.50 16.26
C ASP A 669 3.81 32.80 15.84
N ARG A 670 4.66 33.28 16.76
CA ARG A 670 6.07 33.52 16.45
C ARG A 670 6.78 32.19 16.17
N ASN A 671 6.54 31.19 17.00
CA ASN A 671 7.12 29.86 16.81
C ASN A 671 6.65 29.23 15.48
N VAL A 672 5.38 29.43 15.10
CA VAL A 672 4.84 28.95 13.81
C VAL A 672 5.57 29.59 12.63
N ASN A 673 5.70 30.92 12.63
CA ASN A 673 6.38 31.64 11.56
C ASN A 673 7.88 31.28 11.48
N ASP A 674 8.54 31.09 12.62
CA ASP A 674 9.95 30.68 12.67
C ASP A 674 10.13 29.27 12.04
N LEU A 675 9.23 28.33 12.33
CA LEU A 675 9.24 27.00 11.71
C LEU A 675 8.98 27.05 10.20
N ILE A 676 7.97 27.82 9.77
CA ILE A 676 7.66 28.02 8.34
C ILE A 676 8.89 28.56 7.59
N ASN A 677 9.54 29.60 8.13
CA ASN A 677 10.71 30.20 7.52
C ASN A 677 11.91 29.25 7.49
N ALA A 678 12.12 28.47 8.55
CA ALA A 678 13.20 27.48 8.60
C ALA A 678 12.97 26.33 7.60
N GLY A 679 11.74 25.85 7.47
CA GLY A 679 11.37 24.84 6.48
C GLY A 679 11.53 25.36 5.04
N GLN A 680 11.03 26.57 4.75
CA GLN A 680 11.21 27.19 3.44
C GLN A 680 12.70 27.40 3.11
N SER A 681 13.50 27.84 4.08
CA SER A 681 14.94 28.00 3.87
C SER A 681 15.65 26.68 3.57
N LEU A 682 15.19 25.55 4.14
CA LEU A 682 15.74 24.24 3.82
C LEU A 682 15.33 23.83 2.39
N LEU A 683 14.07 24.03 2.00
CA LEU A 683 13.61 23.78 0.62
C LEU A 683 14.42 24.57 -0.40
N ASP A 684 14.59 25.88 -0.19
CA ASP A 684 15.32 26.76 -1.10
C ASP A 684 16.79 26.35 -1.25
N GLU A 685 17.41 25.87 -0.17
CA GLU A 685 18.80 25.39 -0.16
C GLU A 685 18.97 24.10 -0.97
N VAL A 686 18.10 23.11 -0.75
CA VAL A 686 18.14 21.83 -1.47
C VAL A 686 17.82 22.05 -2.95
N HIS A 687 16.82 22.87 -3.25
CA HIS A 687 16.45 23.23 -4.62
C HIS A 687 17.62 23.88 -5.39
N ALA A 688 18.33 24.81 -4.75
CA ALA A 688 19.50 25.46 -5.35
C ALA A 688 20.66 24.48 -5.60
N ALA A 689 20.75 23.39 -4.84
CA ALA A 689 21.77 22.36 -5.01
C ALA A 689 21.41 21.34 -6.10
N ALA A 690 20.11 21.06 -6.32
CA ALA A 690 19.62 20.11 -7.30
C ALA A 690 20.01 20.45 -8.75
N GLY A 691 20.10 21.75 -9.06
CA GLY A 691 20.59 22.29 -10.34
C GLY A 691 19.51 22.95 -11.17
#